data_AF-A0A934BZH2-F1
#
_entry.id   AF-A0A934BZH2-F1
#
_cell.length_a   1.000
_cell.length_b   1.000
_cell.length_c   1.000
_cell.angle_alpha   90.00
_cell.angle_beta   90.00
_cell.angle_gamma   90.00
#
_symmetry.space_group_name_H-M   'P 1'
#
loop_
_entity.id
_entity.type
_entity.pdbx_description
1 polymer ?
#
loop_
_entity_poly.entity_id
_entity_poly.type
_entity_poly.pdbx_seq_one_letter_code
_entity_poly.pdbx_strand_id
1 'polypeptide(L)'
;MRSRRFRARGLLAAVVVAGVASAAPWQERLVTLTEGVAFTFVQLPAGRFVMGSPDNETGRARDEGPQREVTLSQSFWLGKYEVTQAQWLAVMKANPATFQDYATSEAHPVEGVSWLDVQEFVARLNTRGLGRFRLPTEAEWEYAARAGSADRFPWGEDRNFGALAQHAWFYPRAEGRSHPVGGKQPNPWGLHDLFGGVWEWCADWYAPYPSGPAVDPQGPAEGTDRCIRGGSWFNEPEALRSANRHRHPPESRQTNLGLRLVWEPPAGGSGATFQRRSDGSVPYGYRAMPSASSGPWFVPVPGHVPVAAGEHPRLLFRRTELAALRAKAATPEGRAMLQRLRLLLSGGSGEGPPAHFIPATAAYPKEPLGPAPPGTFTVGHAAGYGLLYQLTGDSRFADWGRECFERALAGTRDRDPRYSFRRPGGALRAGPTLGWLAVGYDLCYDGWSVATRERFGRALAEYHEVPDEAAPRGPVTLESLARGTMPPYSNHFGMQVGGAALALLAVRGEPWTDHSRVEELLTAAAHGLIRNLDEGFGDGGFFAEGDGTGSMASQIVFLSALQAWRSAAGLDFFSAPRPNARLLTLKWIYQTVFREGRPEFWPVRGGYPQNVWSRTGMSGAAYFALGMGSLPPAERGALLWCYQRFLAAADARAGTPFDTASVYPQYAVSAFVSWPVGEPAVDPRLVLPHVYRDSVAGFFCWRDRWQDEDDTVVTLLTNPVRGYMGAPADRTLAVQSRGRRLSWGTVAEGPVREWAAAPRGESSTLTLADGTAFAVDFTGASGADLMLVTTGPAEGQTVRLGATPITLWFPTAASPPRASVAGNAIAVGLQQLTLLNGNLRLQVTTR
;
A
#
# COMPACT_ATOMS: atom_id res chain seq x y z
N MET A 1 69.69 -44.54 2.18
CA MET A 1 69.47 -46.01 2.11
C MET A 1 67.97 -46.25 2.25
N ARG A 2 67.23 -46.67 1.21
CA ARG A 2 66.92 -48.10 0.86
C ARG A 2 66.69 -48.92 2.15
N SER A 3 65.57 -49.60 2.40
CA SER A 3 64.74 -50.37 1.48
C SER A 3 63.42 -50.83 2.12
N ARG A 4 62.38 -50.87 1.28
CA ARG A 4 61.11 -51.62 1.42
C ARG A 4 61.32 -53.13 1.60
N ARG A 5 60.33 -53.80 2.21
CA ARG A 5 59.65 -55.09 1.84
C ARG A 5 59.04 -55.73 3.10
N PHE A 6 57.91 -56.46 3.14
CA PHE A 6 56.75 -56.74 2.28
C PHE A 6 55.83 -57.72 3.06
N ARG A 7 54.54 -57.84 2.65
CA ARG A 7 53.51 -58.87 2.95
C ARG A 7 52.71 -58.67 4.25
N ALA A 8 51.41 -58.35 4.26
CA ALA A 8 50.19 -58.82 3.55
C ALA A 8 49.46 -60.00 4.24
N ARG A 9 48.24 -59.66 4.70
CA ARG A 9 46.99 -60.43 4.83
C ARG A 9 46.75 -61.32 6.07
N GLY A 10 45.82 -60.84 6.90
CA GLY A 10 44.51 -61.49 7.07
C GLY A 10 44.11 -61.86 8.50
N LEU A 11 43.15 -61.13 9.09
CA LEU A 11 41.80 -61.65 9.35
C LEU A 11 40.89 -60.49 9.83
N LEU A 12 39.71 -60.36 9.21
CA LEU A 12 38.65 -59.45 9.63
C LEU A 12 38.04 -59.94 10.95
N ALA A 13 37.96 -59.04 11.94
CA ALA A 13 36.93 -59.08 12.96
C ALA A 13 36.07 -57.83 12.78
N ALA A 14 34.79 -58.05 12.46
CA ALA A 14 33.81 -56.99 12.26
C ALA A 14 33.52 -56.29 13.59
N VAL A 15 34.02 -55.07 13.75
CA VAL A 15 33.43 -54.10 14.69
C VAL A 15 32.34 -53.40 13.90
N VAL A 16 31.09 -53.68 14.25
CA VAL A 16 29.95 -52.83 13.91
C VAL A 16 30.17 -51.53 14.66
N VAL A 17 30.81 -50.56 14.02
CA VAL A 17 30.69 -49.17 14.42
C VAL A 17 29.23 -48.81 14.13
N ALA A 18 28.43 -48.68 15.19
CA ALA A 18 27.16 -48.00 15.10
C ALA A 18 27.44 -46.62 14.50
N GLY A 19 27.09 -46.47 13.22
CA GLY A 19 27.24 -45.23 12.51
C GLY A 19 26.49 -44.16 13.28
N VAL A 20 27.20 -43.12 13.70
CA VAL A 20 26.59 -41.83 13.96
C VAL A 20 25.89 -41.48 12.65
N ALA A 21 24.56 -41.55 12.65
CA ALA A 21 23.78 -41.11 11.52
C ALA A 21 24.14 -39.64 11.31
N SER A 22 24.96 -39.37 10.29
CA SER A 22 25.12 -38.04 9.71
C SER A 22 23.71 -37.56 9.41
N ALA A 23 23.19 -36.65 10.23
CA ALA A 23 21.88 -36.08 10.00
C ALA A 23 21.85 -35.52 8.59
N ALA A 24 20.93 -36.01 7.76
CA ALA A 24 20.73 -35.47 6.43
C ALA A 24 20.51 -33.95 6.57
N PRO A 25 21.11 -33.10 5.73
CA PRO A 25 20.79 -31.67 5.78
C PRO A 25 19.29 -31.51 5.56
N TRP A 26 18.60 -30.99 6.57
CA TRP A 26 17.17 -30.69 6.49
C TRP A 26 16.94 -29.78 5.29
N GLN A 27 15.87 -30.02 4.54
CA GLN A 27 15.54 -29.14 3.43
C GLN A 27 14.90 -27.87 4.00
N GLU A 28 15.52 -26.73 3.69
CA GLU A 28 14.97 -25.42 4.01
C GLU A 28 14.33 -24.79 2.78
N ARG A 29 13.23 -24.07 3.00
CA ARG A 29 12.57 -23.28 1.98
C ARG A 29 12.33 -21.87 2.48
N LEU A 30 12.90 -20.91 1.74
CA LEU A 30 12.59 -19.50 1.91
C LEU A 30 11.30 -19.16 1.16
N VAL A 31 10.35 -18.56 1.86
CA VAL A 31 9.11 -18.02 1.29
C VAL A 31 9.11 -16.52 1.53
N THR A 32 9.51 -15.77 0.50
CA THR A 32 9.61 -14.31 0.56
C THR A 32 8.23 -13.68 0.59
N LEU A 33 7.93 -12.94 1.66
CA LEU A 33 6.68 -12.20 1.82
C LEU A 33 6.76 -10.83 1.12
N THR A 34 7.88 -10.14 1.30
CA THR A 34 8.26 -8.88 0.64
C THR A 34 9.79 -8.72 0.71
N GLU A 35 10.36 -7.70 0.05
CA GLU A 35 11.79 -7.39 0.17
C GLU A 35 12.18 -7.17 1.64
N GLY A 36 13.17 -7.91 2.13
CA GLY A 36 13.63 -7.88 3.53
C GLY A 36 12.83 -8.72 4.53
N VAL A 37 11.65 -9.26 4.16
CA VAL A 37 10.80 -10.05 5.07
C VAL A 37 10.42 -11.38 4.41
N ALA A 38 10.89 -12.48 4.98
CA ALA A 38 10.65 -13.82 4.48
C ALA A 38 10.44 -14.81 5.63
N PHE A 39 9.71 -15.88 5.37
CA PHE A 39 9.62 -17.04 6.25
C PHE A 39 10.64 -18.09 5.79
N THR A 40 11.27 -18.77 6.74
CA THR A 40 12.08 -19.96 6.45
C THR A 40 11.35 -21.16 7.03
N PHE A 41 11.12 -22.18 6.22
CA PHE A 41 10.48 -23.43 6.64
C PHE A 41 11.44 -24.61 6.50
N VAL A 42 11.32 -25.58 7.39
CA VAL A 42 12.05 -26.85 7.36
C VAL A 42 11.09 -27.98 7.01
N GLN A 43 11.45 -28.84 6.05
CA GLN A 43 10.65 -30.02 5.72
C GLN A 43 10.88 -31.12 6.76
N LEU A 44 9.81 -31.55 7.42
CA LEU A 44 9.82 -32.67 8.36
C LEU A 44 9.27 -33.94 7.69
N PRO A 45 9.88 -35.11 7.93
CA PRO A 45 9.44 -36.36 7.32
C PRO A 45 8.10 -36.83 7.89
N ALA A 46 7.38 -37.64 7.13
CA ALA A 46 6.32 -38.48 7.69
C ALA A 46 6.91 -39.47 8.70
N GLY A 47 6.16 -39.82 9.74
CA GLY A 47 6.67 -40.74 10.75
C GLY A 47 5.71 -41.03 11.89
N ARG A 48 6.18 -41.84 12.83
CA ARG A 48 5.42 -42.31 14.00
C ARG A 48 6.17 -41.96 15.27
N PHE A 49 5.46 -41.51 16.30
CA PHE A 49 6.04 -41.17 17.60
C PHE A 49 5.04 -41.41 18.74
N VAL A 50 5.55 -41.42 19.96
CA VAL A 50 4.73 -41.46 21.18
C VAL A 50 4.47 -40.02 21.63
N MET A 51 3.21 -39.60 21.55
CA MET A 51 2.73 -38.29 22.02
C MET A 51 2.38 -38.37 23.51
N GLY A 52 2.74 -37.34 24.26
CA GLY A 52 2.57 -37.25 25.71
C GLY A 52 3.77 -37.76 26.53
N SER A 53 3.74 -37.53 27.83
CA SER A 53 4.82 -37.91 28.76
C SER A 53 4.50 -39.17 29.58
N PRO A 54 5.51 -39.99 29.92
CA PRO A 54 5.31 -41.16 30.76
C PRO A 54 4.97 -40.75 32.20
N ASP A 55 4.35 -41.67 32.95
CA ASP A 55 3.81 -41.33 34.27
C ASP A 55 4.88 -40.87 35.30
N ASN A 56 6.13 -41.21 35.06
CA ASN A 56 7.27 -40.90 35.92
C ASN A 56 8.15 -39.75 35.40
N GLU A 57 7.78 -39.06 34.31
CA GLU A 57 8.56 -37.92 33.83
C GLU A 57 8.56 -36.77 34.85
N THR A 58 9.75 -36.28 35.18
CA THR A 58 9.90 -35.23 36.19
C THR A 58 9.33 -33.90 35.67
N GLY A 59 8.41 -33.32 36.43
CA GLY A 59 7.78 -32.04 36.09
C GLY A 59 6.55 -32.16 35.18
N ARG A 60 6.05 -33.39 34.90
CA ARG A 60 4.84 -33.59 34.08
C ARG A 60 3.60 -32.96 34.70
N ALA A 61 2.74 -32.42 33.85
CA ALA A 61 1.36 -32.10 34.16
C ALA A 61 0.46 -33.31 33.88
N ARG A 62 -0.73 -33.33 34.50
CA ARG A 62 -1.66 -34.47 34.40
C ARG A 62 -2.29 -34.62 33.02
N ASP A 63 -2.35 -33.53 32.26
CA ASP A 63 -3.00 -33.43 30.95
C ASP A 63 -2.11 -33.83 29.77
N GLU A 64 -0.87 -34.20 30.04
CA GLU A 64 0.08 -34.71 29.05
C GLU A 64 -0.08 -36.21 28.75
N GLY A 65 -1.06 -36.86 29.37
CA GLY A 65 -1.36 -38.28 29.18
C GLY A 65 -2.83 -38.57 28.88
N PRO A 66 -3.19 -39.85 28.61
CA PRO A 66 -2.27 -40.99 28.51
C PRO A 66 -1.35 -40.87 27.29
N GLN A 67 -0.16 -41.47 27.36
CA GLN A 67 0.69 -41.59 26.18
C GLN A 67 -0.04 -42.36 25.09
N ARG A 68 0.08 -41.86 23.86
CA ARG A 68 -0.54 -42.50 22.71
C ARG A 68 0.37 -42.44 21.51
N GLU A 69 0.19 -43.40 20.63
CA GLU A 69 0.94 -43.47 19.41
C GLU A 69 0.30 -42.64 18.32
N VAL A 70 1.09 -41.80 17.66
CA VAL A 70 0.63 -40.93 16.58
C VAL A 70 1.46 -41.19 15.33
N THR A 71 0.78 -41.32 14.20
CA THR A 71 1.39 -41.38 12.87
C THR A 71 1.05 -40.11 12.09
N LEU A 72 2.05 -39.37 11.65
CA LEU A 72 1.92 -38.31 10.65
C LEU A 72 2.19 -38.92 9.28
N SER A 73 1.16 -39.02 8.45
CA SER A 73 1.20 -39.82 7.21
C SER A 73 1.95 -39.14 6.06
N GLN A 74 2.16 -37.83 6.14
CA GLN A 74 2.81 -37.02 5.12
C GLN A 74 3.92 -36.14 5.71
N SER A 75 4.93 -35.86 4.89
CA SER A 75 5.90 -34.81 5.19
C SER A 75 5.21 -33.44 5.14
N PHE A 76 5.63 -32.51 5.98
CA PHE A 76 5.08 -31.14 6.02
C PHE A 76 6.20 -30.13 6.26
N TRP A 77 5.97 -28.87 5.91
CA TRP A 77 6.94 -27.79 6.16
C TRP A 77 6.54 -26.99 7.37
N LEU A 78 7.41 -26.92 8.38
CA LEU A 78 7.18 -26.16 9.60
C LEU A 78 8.11 -24.95 9.67
N GLY A 79 7.62 -23.82 10.17
CA GLY A 79 8.40 -22.60 10.35
C GLY A 79 9.65 -22.89 11.19
N LYS A 80 10.81 -22.51 10.65
CA LYS A 80 12.11 -22.64 11.33
C LYS A 80 12.15 -21.86 12.65
N TYR A 81 11.43 -20.75 12.68
CA TYR A 81 11.30 -19.81 13.78
C TYR A 81 9.82 -19.56 14.08
N GLU A 82 9.55 -19.01 15.27
CA GLU A 82 8.32 -18.28 15.57
C GLU A 82 8.11 -17.13 14.56
N VAL A 83 6.85 -16.74 14.33
CA VAL A 83 6.54 -15.59 13.45
C VAL A 83 7.05 -14.32 14.09
N THR A 84 7.89 -13.58 13.37
CA THR A 84 8.49 -12.35 13.90
C THR A 84 7.53 -11.17 13.87
N GLN A 85 7.81 -10.14 14.67
CA GLN A 85 7.07 -8.88 14.64
C GLN A 85 7.11 -8.25 13.24
N ALA A 86 8.23 -8.31 12.51
CA ALA A 86 8.30 -7.83 11.12
C ALA A 86 7.38 -8.62 10.17
N GLN A 87 7.36 -9.95 10.29
CA GLN A 87 6.48 -10.80 9.48
C GLN A 87 5.01 -10.55 9.78
N TRP A 88 4.66 -10.45 11.07
CA TRP A 88 3.32 -10.11 11.52
C TRP A 88 2.90 -8.73 11.00
N LEU A 89 3.73 -7.71 11.21
CA LEU A 89 3.47 -6.34 10.79
C LEU A 89 3.29 -6.24 9.27
N ALA A 90 4.07 -7.00 8.48
CA ALA A 90 3.95 -7.05 7.02
C ALA A 90 2.59 -7.61 6.52
N VAL A 91 1.86 -8.36 7.35
CA VAL A 91 0.55 -8.94 7.02
C VAL A 91 -0.60 -8.20 7.72
N MET A 92 -0.47 -7.97 9.03
CA MET A 92 -1.53 -7.41 9.88
C MET A 92 -1.53 -5.89 9.93
N LYS A 93 -0.41 -5.25 9.58
CA LYS A 93 -0.23 -3.78 9.55
C LYS A 93 -0.34 -3.07 10.91
N ALA A 94 -0.55 -3.83 11.98
CA ALA A 94 -0.45 -3.40 13.36
C ALA A 94 0.35 -4.44 14.15
N ASN A 95 1.21 -3.96 15.06
CA ASN A 95 2.00 -4.81 15.93
C ASN A 95 1.41 -4.76 17.35
N PRO A 96 0.77 -5.85 17.83
CA PRO A 96 0.21 -5.93 19.18
C PRO A 96 1.27 -6.26 20.23
N ALA A 97 2.53 -6.47 19.81
CA ALA A 97 3.60 -6.91 20.68
C ALA A 97 3.84 -5.91 21.83
N THR A 98 4.16 -6.42 23.02
CA THR A 98 4.61 -5.60 24.14
C THR A 98 6.07 -5.16 23.98
N PHE A 99 6.94 -6.03 23.45
CA PHE A 99 8.38 -5.78 23.41
C PHE A 99 8.83 -5.10 22.10
N GLN A 100 8.43 -3.84 21.91
CA GLN A 100 8.70 -3.07 20.68
C GLN A 100 9.87 -2.07 20.79
N ASP A 101 10.25 -1.66 22.00
CA ASP A 101 11.17 -0.54 22.26
C ASP A 101 12.67 -0.86 22.07
N TYR A 102 12.99 -1.95 21.36
CA TYR A 102 14.36 -2.38 21.12
C TYR A 102 14.74 -2.23 19.65
N ALA A 103 16.00 -1.88 19.36
CA ALA A 103 16.52 -1.79 17.99
C ALA A 103 16.40 -3.12 17.21
N THR A 104 16.20 -4.25 17.91
CA THR A 104 16.03 -5.58 17.34
C THR A 104 14.58 -6.07 17.31
N SER A 105 13.60 -5.26 17.73
CA SER A 105 12.20 -5.70 17.95
C SER A 105 11.56 -6.37 16.74
N GLU A 106 11.90 -5.94 15.52
CA GLU A 106 11.47 -6.56 14.27
C GLU A 106 11.82 -8.05 14.15
N ALA A 107 12.91 -8.48 14.77
CA ALA A 107 13.39 -9.87 14.79
C ALA A 107 12.88 -10.68 16.00
N HIS A 108 12.20 -10.05 16.96
CA HIS A 108 11.54 -10.77 18.06
C HIS A 108 10.31 -11.50 17.55
N PRO A 109 9.83 -12.56 18.22
CA PRO A 109 8.51 -13.11 17.94
C PRO A 109 7.43 -12.07 18.19
N VAL A 110 6.38 -12.10 17.37
CA VAL A 110 5.15 -11.41 17.73
C VAL A 110 4.51 -12.11 18.92
N GLU A 111 4.09 -11.32 19.90
CA GLU A 111 3.31 -11.79 21.05
C GLU A 111 2.07 -10.92 21.28
N GLY A 112 1.25 -11.27 22.29
CA GLY A 112 0.02 -10.55 22.58
C GLY A 112 -1.09 -10.81 21.55
N VAL A 113 -0.97 -11.93 20.82
CA VAL A 113 -1.89 -12.30 19.74
C VAL A 113 -2.83 -13.42 20.17
N SER A 114 -4.12 -13.24 19.91
CA SER A 114 -5.13 -14.27 20.15
C SER A 114 -5.18 -15.28 19.02
N TRP A 115 -5.72 -16.47 19.29
CA TRP A 115 -5.93 -17.50 18.26
C TRP A 115 -6.76 -16.95 17.08
N LEU A 116 -7.74 -16.08 17.38
CA LEU A 116 -8.56 -15.40 16.36
C LEU A 116 -7.74 -14.42 15.51
N ASP A 117 -6.83 -13.65 16.12
CA ASP A 117 -5.92 -12.79 15.35
C ASP A 117 -5.01 -13.62 14.45
N VAL A 118 -4.56 -14.78 14.94
CA VAL A 118 -3.73 -15.69 14.16
C VAL A 118 -4.50 -16.24 12.96
N GLN A 119 -5.79 -16.58 13.11
CA GLN A 119 -6.60 -16.99 11.96
C GLN A 119 -6.76 -15.87 10.93
N GLU A 120 -6.96 -14.62 11.37
CA GLU A 120 -7.00 -13.46 10.47
C GLU A 120 -5.65 -13.24 9.77
N PHE A 121 -4.54 -13.35 10.50
CA PHE A 121 -3.18 -13.30 9.95
C PHE A 121 -2.98 -14.38 8.89
N VAL A 122 -3.34 -15.63 9.19
CA VAL A 122 -3.25 -16.77 8.27
C VAL A 122 -4.16 -16.55 7.05
N ALA A 123 -5.38 -16.06 7.24
CA ALA A 123 -6.29 -15.77 6.14
C ALA A 123 -5.70 -14.73 5.19
N ARG A 124 -5.17 -13.62 5.73
CA ARG A 124 -4.49 -12.57 4.96
C ARG A 124 -3.20 -13.05 4.30
N LEU A 125 -2.44 -13.92 4.97
CA LEU A 125 -1.23 -14.49 4.41
C LEU A 125 -1.56 -15.42 3.23
N ASN A 126 -2.65 -16.19 3.34
CA ASN A 126 -3.14 -17.09 2.30
C ASN A 126 -3.66 -16.36 1.04
N THR A 127 -4.08 -15.10 1.14
CA THR A 127 -4.46 -14.32 -0.05
C THR A 127 -3.26 -13.93 -0.92
N ARG A 128 -2.02 -14.10 -0.42
CA ARG A 128 -0.78 -13.75 -1.14
C ARG A 128 -0.37 -14.75 -2.22
N GLY A 129 -1.02 -15.91 -2.31
CA GLY A 129 -0.72 -16.92 -3.34
C GLY A 129 0.66 -17.58 -3.19
N LEU A 130 1.28 -17.49 -2.01
CA LEU A 130 2.62 -18.04 -1.74
C LEU A 130 2.59 -19.52 -1.34
N GLY A 131 1.44 -20.18 -1.42
CA GLY A 131 1.15 -21.49 -0.82
C GLY A 131 0.04 -21.36 0.22
N ARG A 132 -0.26 -22.45 0.93
CA ARG A 132 -1.24 -22.46 2.01
C ARG A 132 -0.51 -22.49 3.35
N PHE A 133 -0.81 -21.53 4.21
CA PHE A 133 -0.32 -21.38 5.56
C PHE A 133 -1.43 -21.77 6.54
N ARG A 134 -1.04 -22.38 7.66
CA ARG A 134 -1.94 -22.72 8.77
C ARG A 134 -1.14 -22.83 10.07
N LEU A 135 -1.84 -22.85 11.21
CA LEU A 135 -1.23 -23.31 12.46
C LEU A 135 -0.87 -24.80 12.37
N PRO A 136 0.19 -25.25 13.05
CA PRO A 136 0.43 -26.68 13.23
C PRO A 136 -0.71 -27.30 14.05
N THR A 137 -0.99 -28.57 13.79
CA THR A 137 -1.71 -29.38 14.77
C THR A 137 -0.82 -29.61 16.00
N GLU A 138 -1.44 -29.92 17.12
CA GLU A 138 -0.74 -30.20 18.36
C GLU A 138 0.23 -31.40 18.20
N ALA A 139 -0.17 -32.41 17.43
CA ALA A 139 0.67 -33.55 17.11
C ALA A 139 1.85 -33.20 16.19
N GLU A 140 1.65 -32.37 15.17
CA GLU A 140 2.73 -31.87 14.32
C GLU A 140 3.76 -31.09 15.13
N TRP A 141 3.30 -30.26 16.08
CA TRP A 141 4.17 -29.49 16.96
C TRP A 141 5.00 -30.40 17.87
N GLU A 142 4.40 -31.36 18.57
CA GLU A 142 5.13 -32.24 19.48
C GLU A 142 6.08 -33.17 18.72
N TYR A 143 5.69 -33.65 17.53
CA TYR A 143 6.58 -34.42 16.65
C TYR A 143 7.82 -33.61 16.28
N ALA A 144 7.64 -32.35 15.91
CA ALA A 144 8.71 -31.43 15.58
C ALA A 144 9.63 -31.14 16.76
N ALA A 145 9.07 -30.93 17.96
CA ALA A 145 9.84 -30.74 19.19
C ALA A 145 10.71 -31.95 19.54
N ARG A 146 10.13 -33.15 19.46
CA ARG A 146 10.82 -34.41 19.79
C ARG A 146 11.96 -34.75 18.84
N ALA A 147 11.87 -34.35 17.57
CA ALA A 147 12.89 -34.62 16.55
C ALA A 147 13.38 -36.09 16.52
N GLY A 148 12.45 -37.03 16.74
CA GLY A 148 12.73 -38.48 16.81
C GLY A 148 13.09 -39.04 18.20
N SER A 149 13.20 -38.20 19.22
CA SER A 149 13.44 -38.61 20.61
C SER A 149 12.15 -39.00 21.35
N ALA A 150 12.25 -40.01 22.22
CA ALA A 150 11.20 -40.36 23.18
C ALA A 150 11.39 -39.68 24.55
N ASP A 151 12.56 -39.07 24.77
CA ASP A 151 12.95 -38.48 26.05
C ASP A 151 12.25 -37.13 26.30
N ARG A 152 12.45 -36.58 27.51
CA ARG A 152 11.93 -35.28 27.93
C ARG A 152 12.24 -34.14 26.95
N PHE A 153 13.48 -34.11 26.45
CA PHE A 153 13.98 -33.18 25.43
C PHE A 153 14.59 -33.96 24.25
N PRO A 154 14.75 -33.34 23.07
CA PRO A 154 15.34 -34.03 21.92
C PRO A 154 16.84 -34.35 22.08
N TRP A 155 17.48 -33.84 23.14
CA TRP A 155 18.86 -34.14 23.54
C TRP A 155 18.96 -34.98 24.82
N GLY A 156 17.84 -35.57 25.27
CA GLY A 156 17.78 -36.44 26.44
C GLY A 156 17.11 -35.79 27.66
N GLU A 157 17.42 -36.28 28.85
CA GLU A 157 16.70 -35.93 30.08
C GLU A 157 17.02 -34.53 30.65
N ASP A 158 18.21 -33.99 30.36
CA ASP A 158 18.73 -32.69 30.82
C ASP A 158 18.31 -32.28 32.25
N ARG A 159 18.59 -33.15 33.23
CA ARG A 159 18.14 -33.01 34.63
C ARG A 159 18.49 -31.69 35.32
N ASN A 160 19.55 -31.01 34.85
CA ASN A 160 20.04 -29.74 35.40
C ASN A 160 19.79 -28.55 34.46
N PHE A 161 19.07 -28.74 33.35
CA PHE A 161 18.73 -27.71 32.37
C PHE A 161 19.95 -27.02 31.73
N GLY A 162 21.09 -27.72 31.67
CA GLY A 162 22.35 -27.20 31.16
C GLY A 162 22.36 -27.12 29.64
N ALA A 163 21.75 -28.11 28.98
CA ALA A 163 21.56 -28.09 27.53
C ALA A 163 20.43 -27.15 27.13
N LEU A 164 19.32 -27.13 27.88
CA LEU A 164 18.17 -26.25 27.68
C LEU A 164 18.58 -24.77 27.61
N ALA A 165 19.53 -24.33 28.45
CA ALA A 165 20.09 -22.97 28.42
C ALA A 165 20.73 -22.57 27.08
N GLN A 166 21.17 -23.54 26.28
CA GLN A 166 21.76 -23.36 24.95
C GLN A 166 20.71 -23.36 23.84
N HIS A 167 19.53 -23.92 24.10
CA HIS A 167 18.45 -24.11 23.12
C HIS A 167 17.25 -23.17 23.32
N ALA A 168 17.13 -22.51 24.48
CA ALA A 168 15.93 -21.74 24.82
C ALA A 168 16.17 -20.42 25.58
N TRP A 169 15.22 -19.51 25.44
CA TRP A 169 15.04 -18.33 26.29
C TRP A 169 13.89 -18.56 27.28
N PHE A 170 14.18 -18.53 28.58
CA PHE A 170 13.24 -18.83 29.66
C PHE A 170 13.62 -18.17 30.98
N TYR A 171 12.79 -18.23 32.02
CA TYR A 171 13.08 -17.58 33.30
C TYR A 171 14.25 -18.27 34.05
N PRO A 172 15.18 -17.53 34.69
CA PRO A 172 15.37 -16.08 34.64
C PRO A 172 16.28 -15.62 33.48
N ARG A 173 16.75 -16.54 32.62
CA ARG A 173 17.72 -16.30 31.53
C ARG A 173 17.22 -15.39 30.41
N ALA A 174 15.91 -15.24 30.26
CA ALA A 174 15.29 -14.36 29.28
C ALA A 174 15.14 -12.91 29.78
N GLU A 175 15.55 -12.61 31.03
CA GLU A 175 15.52 -11.25 31.59
C GLU A 175 14.11 -10.63 31.59
N GLY A 176 13.07 -11.46 31.70
CA GLY A 176 11.68 -11.01 31.74
C GLY A 176 11.13 -10.47 30.41
N ARG A 177 11.70 -10.86 29.26
CA ARG A 177 11.26 -10.41 27.93
C ARG A 177 11.48 -11.45 26.83
N SER A 178 10.86 -11.23 25.67
CA SER A 178 11.19 -11.96 24.44
C SER A 178 12.55 -11.51 23.87
N HIS A 179 13.15 -12.34 23.02
CA HIS A 179 14.45 -12.11 22.36
C HIS A 179 14.32 -12.37 20.86
N PRO A 180 15.28 -11.92 20.02
CA PRO A 180 15.27 -12.24 18.60
C PRO A 180 15.24 -13.75 18.33
N VAL A 181 14.42 -14.16 17.36
CA VAL A 181 14.30 -15.57 16.98
C VAL A 181 15.63 -16.12 16.47
N GLY A 182 15.89 -17.41 16.70
CA GLY A 182 17.10 -18.08 16.24
C GLY A 182 18.38 -17.73 17.00
N GLY A 183 18.28 -17.01 18.13
CA GLY A 183 19.43 -16.65 18.97
C GLY A 183 20.02 -17.81 19.79
N LYS A 184 19.38 -18.99 19.77
CA LYS A 184 19.77 -20.22 20.48
C LYS A 184 19.98 -21.38 19.51
N GLN A 185 20.61 -22.45 19.97
CA GLN A 185 20.89 -23.64 19.14
C GLN A 185 19.58 -24.32 18.71
N PRO A 186 19.47 -24.80 17.46
CA PRO A 186 18.28 -25.52 17.00
C PRO A 186 18.20 -26.91 17.66
N ASN A 187 17.02 -27.52 17.57
CA ASN A 187 16.86 -28.94 17.86
C ASN A 187 17.54 -29.81 16.77
N PRO A 188 17.59 -31.15 16.94
CA PRO A 188 18.15 -32.06 15.97
C PRO A 188 17.46 -32.12 14.61
N TRP A 189 16.47 -31.28 14.28
CA TRP A 189 15.91 -31.12 12.93
C TRP A 189 16.09 -29.70 12.38
N GLY A 190 16.88 -28.85 13.03
CA GLY A 190 17.16 -27.50 12.55
C GLY A 190 16.08 -26.46 12.89
N LEU A 191 15.10 -26.81 13.72
CA LEU A 191 14.08 -25.88 14.22
C LEU A 191 14.57 -25.16 15.47
N HIS A 192 14.30 -23.86 15.55
CA HIS A 192 14.65 -23.03 16.70
C HIS A 192 13.42 -22.73 17.56
N ASP A 193 13.69 -22.26 18.79
CA ASP A 193 12.71 -21.62 19.68
C ASP A 193 11.48 -22.50 20.01
N LEU A 194 11.66 -23.82 20.10
CA LEU A 194 10.58 -24.76 20.43
C LEU A 194 10.37 -24.97 21.94
N PHE A 195 11.28 -24.49 22.79
CA PHE A 195 11.30 -24.79 24.22
C PHE A 195 11.45 -23.54 25.08
N GLY A 196 10.78 -22.44 24.73
CA GLY A 196 10.91 -21.11 25.32
C GLY A 196 10.56 -20.04 24.29
N GLY A 197 10.93 -18.78 24.50
CA GLY A 197 10.50 -17.72 23.59
C GLY A 197 9.06 -17.33 23.89
N VAL A 198 8.09 -17.75 23.08
CA VAL A 198 6.66 -17.55 23.35
C VAL A 198 5.89 -18.87 23.29
N TRP A 199 4.78 -18.95 24.03
CA TRP A 199 3.82 -20.02 23.83
C TRP A 199 3.24 -19.95 22.42
N GLU A 200 3.10 -21.09 21.75
CA GLU A 200 2.64 -21.12 20.38
C GLU A 200 1.25 -21.73 20.25
N TRP A 201 0.34 -20.99 19.60
CA TRP A 201 -0.99 -21.48 19.26
C TRP A 201 -0.94 -22.70 18.32
N CYS A 202 -1.71 -23.73 18.64
CA CYS A 202 -2.00 -24.87 17.76
C CYS A 202 -3.41 -24.76 17.15
N ALA A 203 -3.66 -25.51 16.08
CA ALA A 203 -4.98 -25.55 15.44
C ALA A 203 -6.05 -26.21 16.33
N ASP A 204 -5.66 -27.18 17.14
CA ASP A 204 -6.54 -28.08 17.88
C ASP A 204 -7.31 -27.37 19.01
N TRP A 205 -8.55 -27.81 19.21
CA TRP A 205 -9.26 -27.59 20.46
C TRP A 205 -8.67 -28.46 21.57
N TYR A 206 -8.53 -27.90 22.76
CA TYR A 206 -7.97 -28.62 23.89
C TYR A 206 -8.95 -29.66 24.45
N ALA A 207 -8.48 -30.90 24.56
CA ALA A 207 -9.17 -32.00 25.22
C ALA A 207 -8.19 -33.03 25.79
N PRO A 208 -8.65 -33.88 26.74
CA PRO A 208 -7.90 -35.06 27.16
C PRO A 208 -7.56 -35.95 25.95
N TYR A 209 -6.38 -36.58 25.99
CA TYR A 209 -6.02 -37.49 24.91
C TYR A 209 -6.90 -38.74 24.89
N PRO A 210 -7.46 -39.09 23.72
CA PRO A 210 -8.06 -40.40 23.52
C PRO A 210 -7.03 -41.51 23.73
N SER A 211 -7.46 -42.61 24.36
CA SER A 211 -6.65 -43.83 24.40
C SER A 211 -6.49 -44.45 23.00
N GLY A 212 -5.35 -45.08 22.74
CA GLY A 212 -5.06 -45.79 21.49
C GLY A 212 -4.42 -44.95 20.38
N PRO A 213 -3.99 -45.60 19.28
CA PRO A 213 -3.25 -44.94 18.20
C PRO A 213 -4.10 -43.93 17.41
N ALA A 214 -3.45 -42.92 16.81
CA ALA A 214 -4.05 -41.98 15.87
C ALA A 214 -3.20 -41.79 14.61
N VAL A 215 -3.86 -41.44 13.51
CA VAL A 215 -3.23 -41.00 12.25
C VAL A 215 -3.70 -39.58 11.96
N ASP A 216 -2.74 -38.66 11.76
CA ASP A 216 -2.96 -37.23 11.48
C ASP A 216 -4.03 -36.55 12.38
N PRO A 217 -3.96 -36.70 13.73
CA PRO A 217 -4.99 -36.19 14.63
C PRO A 217 -5.12 -34.66 14.51
N GLN A 218 -6.37 -34.18 14.45
CA GLN A 218 -6.73 -32.76 14.34
C GLN A 218 -7.37 -32.20 15.63
N GLY A 219 -7.43 -33.02 16.69
CA GLY A 219 -8.20 -32.73 17.90
C GLY A 219 -9.72 -32.89 17.70
N PRO A 220 -10.53 -32.54 18.71
CA PRO A 220 -11.98 -32.53 18.60
C PRO A 220 -12.46 -31.38 17.69
N ALA A 221 -13.66 -31.50 17.11
CA ALA A 221 -14.21 -30.51 16.20
C ALA A 221 -14.60 -29.18 16.89
N GLU A 222 -14.90 -29.24 18.18
CA GLU A 222 -15.34 -28.11 19.00
C GLU A 222 -14.76 -28.19 20.42
N GLY A 223 -14.70 -27.05 21.10
CA GLY A 223 -14.13 -26.92 22.45
C GLY A 223 -14.23 -25.49 22.98
N THR A 224 -13.76 -25.27 24.21
CA THR A 224 -13.76 -23.95 24.86
C THR A 224 -12.41 -23.25 24.79
N ASP A 225 -11.32 -24.01 24.85
CA ASP A 225 -9.94 -23.50 24.84
C ASP A 225 -9.14 -24.13 23.71
N ARG A 226 -8.18 -23.39 23.15
CA ARG A 226 -7.23 -23.89 22.13
C ARG A 226 -5.94 -24.35 22.78
N CYS A 227 -5.30 -25.35 22.17
CA CYS A 227 -4.00 -25.86 22.62
C CYS A 227 -2.88 -24.83 22.38
N ILE A 228 -1.96 -24.74 23.33
CA ILE A 228 -0.67 -24.05 23.17
C ILE A 228 0.48 -24.96 23.62
N ARG A 229 1.65 -24.79 22.99
CA ARG A 229 2.86 -25.61 23.20
C ARG A 229 4.13 -24.77 23.32
N GLY A 230 5.19 -25.35 23.87
CA GLY A 230 6.56 -24.79 23.88
C GLY A 230 7.02 -24.10 25.16
N GLY A 231 6.12 -23.46 25.91
CA GLY A 231 6.51 -22.58 27.00
C GLY A 231 7.00 -21.21 26.52
N SER A 232 7.27 -20.29 27.43
CA SER A 232 7.71 -18.93 27.07
C SER A 232 8.90 -18.45 27.88
N TRP A 233 9.39 -17.25 27.55
CA TRP A 233 10.42 -16.48 28.25
C TRP A 233 10.14 -16.31 29.76
N PHE A 234 8.88 -16.46 30.19
CA PHE A 234 8.44 -16.31 31.57
C PHE A 234 8.40 -17.64 32.34
N ASN A 235 8.44 -18.78 31.66
CA ASN A 235 8.27 -20.07 32.31
C ASN A 235 9.59 -20.60 32.91
N GLU A 236 9.43 -21.36 33.99
CA GLU A 236 10.50 -22.14 34.60
C GLU A 236 10.93 -23.29 33.68
N PRO A 237 12.21 -23.72 33.72
CA PRO A 237 12.74 -24.74 32.81
C PRO A 237 12.00 -26.08 32.88
N GLU A 238 11.36 -26.40 34.01
CA GLU A 238 10.55 -27.60 34.18
C GLU A 238 9.39 -27.68 33.20
N ALA A 239 8.87 -26.53 32.74
CA ALA A 239 7.74 -26.44 31.83
C ALA A 239 8.13 -26.46 30.34
N LEU A 240 9.41 -26.50 29.99
CA LEU A 240 9.86 -26.37 28.58
C LEU A 240 10.08 -27.72 27.91
N ARG A 241 9.25 -28.71 28.22
CA ARG A 241 9.39 -30.10 27.79
C ARG A 241 8.64 -30.36 26.49
N SER A 242 9.06 -31.39 25.74
CA SER A 242 8.42 -31.75 24.45
C SER A 242 6.93 -32.05 24.59
N ALA A 243 6.55 -32.76 25.66
CA ALA A 243 5.16 -33.14 25.93
C ALA A 243 4.34 -32.02 26.61
N ASN A 244 4.98 -30.95 27.11
CA ASN A 244 4.26 -29.94 27.87
C ASN A 244 3.25 -29.22 26.98
N ARG A 245 2.06 -29.02 27.53
CA ARG A 245 0.94 -28.38 26.84
C ARG A 245 0.17 -27.52 27.83
N HIS A 246 -0.50 -26.52 27.30
CA HIS A 246 -1.44 -25.73 28.07
C HIS A 246 -2.62 -25.34 27.17
N ARG A 247 -3.55 -24.56 27.72
CA ARG A 247 -4.72 -24.06 26.99
C ARG A 247 -5.06 -22.63 27.36
N HIS A 248 -5.62 -21.91 26.41
CA HIS A 248 -6.26 -20.63 26.65
C HIS A 248 -7.51 -20.47 25.78
N PRO A 249 -8.47 -19.63 26.22
CA PRO A 249 -9.59 -19.25 25.37
C PRO A 249 -9.08 -18.65 24.05
N PRO A 250 -9.76 -18.87 22.91
CA PRO A 250 -9.35 -18.37 21.60
C PRO A 250 -9.09 -16.86 21.54
N GLU A 251 -9.72 -16.08 22.42
CA GLU A 251 -9.64 -14.62 22.50
C GLU A 251 -8.46 -14.11 23.34
N SER A 252 -7.75 -15.02 24.03
CA SER A 252 -6.69 -14.63 24.97
C SER A 252 -5.50 -13.97 24.26
N ARG A 253 -5.02 -12.84 24.80
CA ARG A 253 -3.90 -12.05 24.26
C ARG A 253 -2.77 -11.88 25.29
N GLN A 254 -2.39 -12.95 25.98
CA GLN A 254 -1.28 -12.85 26.92
C GLN A 254 0.01 -12.42 26.22
N THR A 255 0.83 -11.64 26.92
CA THR A 255 2.08 -11.03 26.43
C THR A 255 3.19 -12.05 26.13
N ASN A 256 2.91 -13.33 26.33
CA ASN A 256 3.79 -14.45 26.04
C ASN A 256 3.16 -15.45 25.06
N LEU A 257 2.04 -15.10 24.39
CA LEU A 257 1.39 -15.92 23.35
C LEU A 257 1.73 -15.41 21.96
N GLY A 258 2.29 -16.28 21.12
CA GLY A 258 2.61 -16.08 19.72
C GLY A 258 2.25 -17.29 18.86
N LEU A 259 3.00 -17.51 17.78
CA LEU A 259 2.70 -18.55 16.80
C LEU A 259 3.92 -18.95 15.98
N ARG A 260 3.87 -20.18 15.44
CA ARG A 260 4.61 -20.59 14.23
C ARG A 260 3.65 -21.15 13.19
N LEU A 261 4.11 -21.27 11.94
CA LEU A 261 3.27 -21.68 10.82
C LEU A 261 3.72 -22.98 10.19
N VAL A 262 2.76 -23.75 9.68
CA VAL A 262 2.97 -24.77 8.65
C VAL A 262 2.74 -24.13 7.28
N TRP A 263 3.54 -24.52 6.28
CA TRP A 263 3.42 -24.09 4.89
C TRP A 263 3.24 -25.29 3.95
N GLU A 264 2.29 -25.19 3.05
CA GLU A 264 1.98 -26.16 2.01
C GLU A 264 2.26 -25.48 0.66
N PRO A 265 3.23 -25.98 -0.13
CA PRO A 265 3.57 -25.35 -1.41
C PRO A 265 2.37 -25.35 -2.38
N PRO A 266 2.27 -24.37 -3.30
CA PRO A 266 1.20 -24.34 -4.30
C PRO A 266 1.17 -25.63 -5.13
N ALA A 267 -0.03 -26.17 -5.37
CA ALA A 267 -0.21 -27.37 -6.18
C ALA A 267 0.30 -27.11 -7.62
N GLY A 268 1.44 -27.71 -7.98
CA GLY A 268 2.00 -27.63 -9.34
C GLY A 268 3.53 -27.43 -9.45
N GLY A 269 4.27 -27.29 -8.35
CA GLY A 269 5.72 -27.02 -8.41
C GLY A 269 6.60 -28.19 -7.97
N SER A 270 6.84 -29.18 -8.83
CA SER A 270 8.04 -30.03 -8.69
C SER A 270 9.28 -29.19 -9.03
N GLY A 271 10.28 -29.22 -8.13
CA GLY A 271 11.43 -28.32 -8.12
C GLY A 271 12.17 -28.17 -9.46
N ALA A 272 12.42 -26.91 -9.83
CA ALA A 272 13.43 -26.54 -10.80
C ALA A 272 14.25 -25.38 -10.22
N THR A 273 15.51 -25.69 -9.92
CA THR A 273 16.58 -24.75 -9.56
C THR A 273 16.91 -23.87 -10.77
N PHE A 274 16.81 -22.54 -10.61
CA PHE A 274 17.12 -21.59 -11.67
C PHE A 274 18.64 -21.41 -11.83
N GLN A 275 19.20 -21.78 -12.99
CA GLN A 275 20.45 -21.22 -13.50
C GLN A 275 20.14 -20.21 -14.61
N ARG A 276 20.79 -19.05 -14.53
CA ARG A 276 20.70 -17.94 -15.49
C ARG A 276 21.35 -18.35 -16.83
N ARG A 277 20.70 -18.03 -17.96
CA ARG A 277 21.33 -18.01 -19.30
C ARG A 277 21.56 -16.57 -19.77
N SER A 278 22.53 -16.44 -20.68
CA SER A 278 23.32 -15.24 -20.97
C SER A 278 23.18 -14.79 -22.44
N ASP A 279 22.02 -14.35 -22.89
CA ASP A 279 21.85 -13.90 -24.28
C ASP A 279 21.07 -12.59 -24.50
N GLY A 280 20.69 -11.86 -23.45
CA GLY A 280 20.48 -10.40 -23.56
C GLY A 280 19.38 -9.91 -24.52
N SER A 281 18.46 -10.75 -25.00
CA SER A 281 17.31 -10.29 -25.80
C SER A 281 16.10 -10.01 -24.90
N VAL A 282 15.56 -8.78 -24.99
CA VAL A 282 14.32 -8.37 -24.31
C VAL A 282 13.14 -8.47 -25.30
N PRO A 283 12.06 -9.22 -25.02
CA PRO A 283 10.80 -9.02 -25.70
C PRO A 283 9.99 -7.94 -24.99
N TYR A 284 9.69 -6.86 -25.72
CA TYR A 284 8.64 -5.91 -25.39
C TYR A 284 7.31 -6.65 -25.23
N GLY A 285 6.69 -6.56 -24.06
CA GLY A 285 5.36 -7.09 -23.77
C GLY A 285 4.83 -6.44 -22.50
N TYR A 286 3.97 -5.43 -22.66
CA TYR A 286 3.21 -4.84 -21.56
C TYR A 286 2.37 -5.95 -20.91
N ARG A 287 2.74 -6.34 -19.69
CA ARG A 287 1.92 -7.20 -18.82
C ARG A 287 0.68 -6.41 -18.42
N ALA A 288 -0.50 -6.99 -18.59
CA ALA A 288 -1.69 -6.60 -17.84
C ALA A 288 -1.28 -6.50 -16.35
N MET A 289 -1.48 -5.33 -15.74
CA MET A 289 -1.01 -5.04 -14.39
C MET A 289 -1.69 -5.99 -13.39
N PRO A 290 -0.94 -6.87 -12.69
CA PRO A 290 -1.48 -7.60 -11.56
C PRO A 290 -1.65 -6.62 -10.41
N SER A 291 -2.84 -6.63 -9.81
CA SER A 291 -2.99 -6.07 -8.45
C SER A 291 -2.16 -6.92 -7.48
N ALA A 292 -1.62 -6.27 -6.44
CA ALA A 292 -0.58 -6.74 -5.51
C ALA A 292 0.85 -6.91 -6.09
N SER A 293 1.46 -5.81 -6.55
CA SER A 293 2.90 -5.74 -6.83
C SER A 293 3.72 -5.88 -5.53
N SER A 294 4.61 -6.88 -5.44
CA SER A 294 5.59 -7.06 -4.35
C SER A 294 6.85 -6.19 -4.53
N GLY A 295 6.84 -5.24 -5.46
CA GLY A 295 7.96 -4.35 -5.73
C GLY A 295 8.14 -3.26 -4.66
N PRO A 296 9.25 -2.52 -4.70
CA PRO A 296 9.50 -1.44 -3.75
C PRO A 296 8.49 -0.30 -3.95
N TRP A 297 8.25 0.47 -2.89
CA TRP A 297 7.33 1.63 -2.90
C TRP A 297 7.85 2.82 -3.70
N PHE A 298 9.16 2.90 -3.85
CA PHE A 298 9.87 3.91 -4.63
C PHE A 298 11.08 3.26 -5.29
N VAL A 299 11.58 3.90 -6.34
CA VAL A 299 12.88 3.56 -6.95
C VAL A 299 13.83 4.75 -6.82
N PRO A 300 15.15 4.53 -6.70
CA PRO A 300 16.10 5.63 -6.70
C PRO A 300 16.01 6.44 -8.00
N VAL A 301 16.05 7.77 -7.90
CA VAL A 301 16.14 8.66 -9.06
C VAL A 301 17.54 8.51 -9.67
N PRO A 302 17.67 8.10 -10.95
CA PRO A 302 18.97 7.94 -11.59
C PRO A 302 19.80 9.23 -11.56
N GLY A 303 21.04 9.14 -11.06
CA GLY A 303 21.95 10.29 -10.99
C GLY A 303 21.59 11.33 -9.92
N HIS A 304 20.68 11.02 -8.99
CA HIS A 304 20.39 11.91 -7.88
C HIS A 304 21.62 12.15 -7.01
N VAL A 305 21.84 13.42 -6.68
CA VAL A 305 22.89 13.86 -5.75
C VAL A 305 22.20 14.34 -4.47
N PRO A 306 22.59 13.82 -3.29
CA PRO A 306 22.05 14.27 -2.01
C PRO A 306 22.12 15.78 -1.84
N VAL A 307 21.09 16.35 -1.21
CA VAL A 307 21.05 17.79 -0.94
C VAL A 307 22.17 18.20 -0.01
N ALA A 308 22.95 19.21 -0.41
CA ALA A 308 23.97 19.80 0.46
C ALA A 308 23.32 20.68 1.54
N ALA A 309 24.00 20.85 2.68
CA ALA A 309 23.54 21.74 3.73
C ALA A 309 23.35 23.18 3.20
N GLY A 310 22.20 23.80 3.49
CA GLY A 310 21.84 25.13 3.02
C GLY A 310 21.52 25.21 1.51
N GLU A 311 21.44 24.09 0.80
CA GLU A 311 21.08 24.10 -0.62
C GLU A 311 19.56 24.23 -0.80
N HIS A 312 19.15 25.30 -1.47
CA HIS A 312 17.77 25.59 -1.83
C HIS A 312 17.70 26.21 -3.23
N PRO A 313 16.62 26.02 -4.01
CA PRO A 313 15.45 25.23 -3.67
C PRO A 313 15.70 23.72 -3.81
N ARG A 314 14.90 22.92 -3.10
CA ARG A 314 15.03 21.46 -3.06
C ARG A 314 13.70 20.69 -3.12
N LEU A 315 12.55 21.33 -2.89
CA LEU A 315 11.27 20.63 -2.83
C LEU A 315 10.65 20.43 -4.21
N LEU A 316 10.36 21.51 -4.93
CA LEU A 316 9.67 21.40 -6.23
C LEU A 316 10.64 21.15 -7.39
N PHE A 317 11.85 21.70 -7.31
CA PHE A 317 12.92 21.59 -8.30
C PHE A 317 14.25 21.97 -7.62
N ARG A 318 15.36 21.63 -8.27
CA ARG A 318 16.73 21.90 -7.82
C ARG A 318 17.33 23.09 -8.56
N ARG A 319 18.40 23.69 -8.01
CA ARG A 319 19.14 24.79 -8.67
C ARG A 319 19.58 24.45 -10.09
N THR A 320 19.93 23.19 -10.34
CA THR A 320 20.34 22.68 -11.66
C THR A 320 19.24 22.82 -12.72
N GLU A 321 17.98 22.93 -12.32
CA GLU A 321 16.83 23.06 -13.22
C GLU A 321 16.43 24.52 -13.50
N LEU A 322 17.00 25.50 -12.78
CA LEU A 322 16.64 26.92 -12.89
C LEU A 322 16.85 27.50 -14.29
N ALA A 323 17.90 27.09 -14.99
CA ALA A 323 18.16 27.56 -16.35
C ALA A 323 17.01 27.17 -17.31
N ALA A 324 16.54 25.92 -17.21
CA ALA A 324 15.41 25.43 -18.00
C ALA A 324 14.11 26.15 -17.61
N LEU A 325 13.87 26.38 -16.32
CA LEU A 325 12.69 27.10 -15.84
C LEU A 325 12.69 28.58 -16.28
N ARG A 326 13.85 29.25 -16.31
CA ARG A 326 13.98 30.62 -16.83
C ARG A 326 13.76 30.67 -18.35
N ALA A 327 14.27 29.68 -19.09
CA ALA A 327 13.97 29.56 -20.51
C ALA A 327 12.46 29.35 -20.73
N LYS A 328 11.82 28.49 -19.94
CA LYS A 328 10.36 28.30 -19.93
C LYS A 328 9.62 29.60 -19.63
N ALA A 329 10.08 30.42 -18.68
CA ALA A 329 9.45 31.72 -18.37
C ALA A 329 9.41 32.68 -19.58
N ALA A 330 10.34 32.54 -20.53
CA ALA A 330 10.38 33.32 -21.75
C ALA A 330 9.51 32.76 -22.89
N THR A 331 8.88 31.60 -22.73
CA THR A 331 7.89 31.06 -23.69
C THR A 331 6.54 31.78 -23.56
N PRO A 332 5.70 31.81 -24.61
CA PRO A 332 4.32 32.32 -24.50
C PRO A 332 3.51 31.66 -23.37
N GLU A 333 3.62 30.34 -23.24
CA GLU A 333 2.96 29.53 -22.22
C GLU A 333 3.47 29.88 -20.82
N GLY A 334 4.79 29.99 -20.66
CA GLY A 334 5.42 30.43 -19.42
C GLY A 334 4.96 31.81 -18.99
N ARG A 335 4.96 32.78 -19.91
CA ARG A 335 4.47 34.14 -19.63
C ARG A 335 3.01 34.16 -19.19
N ALA A 336 2.14 33.37 -19.83
CA ALA A 336 0.74 33.29 -19.46
C ALA A 336 0.52 32.71 -18.05
N MET A 337 1.23 31.63 -17.70
CA MET A 337 1.20 31.06 -16.35
C MET A 337 1.71 32.07 -15.29
N LEU A 338 2.80 32.78 -15.60
CA LEU A 338 3.37 33.78 -14.69
C LEU A 338 2.49 35.02 -14.55
N GLN A 339 1.82 35.46 -15.62
CA GLN A 339 0.83 36.54 -15.56
C GLN A 339 -0.32 36.16 -14.63
N ARG A 340 -0.80 34.91 -14.72
CA ARG A 340 -1.83 34.41 -13.81
C ARG A 340 -1.33 34.35 -12.37
N LEU A 341 -0.11 33.87 -12.14
CA LEU A 341 0.50 33.87 -10.81
C LEU A 341 0.57 35.28 -10.22
N ARG A 342 1.03 36.26 -11.00
CA ARG A 342 1.11 37.67 -10.62
C ARG A 342 -0.24 38.26 -10.21
N LEU A 343 -1.29 37.97 -10.98
CA LEU A 343 -2.67 38.34 -10.63
C LEU A 343 -3.13 37.71 -9.30
N LEU A 344 -2.79 36.44 -9.05
CA LEU A 344 -3.14 35.75 -7.82
C LEU A 344 -2.41 36.31 -6.58
N LEU A 345 -1.19 36.81 -6.76
CA LEU A 345 -0.34 37.32 -5.68
C LEU A 345 -0.70 38.73 -5.22
N SER A 346 -0.89 39.66 -6.15
CA SER A 346 -1.12 41.09 -5.81
C SER A 346 -2.49 41.60 -6.22
N GLY A 347 -3.36 40.77 -6.80
CA GLY A 347 -4.63 41.21 -7.39
C GLY A 347 -4.48 41.98 -8.71
N GLY A 348 -3.27 42.07 -9.27
CA GLY A 348 -2.96 42.85 -10.46
C GLY A 348 -1.66 42.44 -11.15
N SER A 349 -0.69 43.35 -11.27
CA SER A 349 0.58 43.14 -11.99
C SER A 349 1.56 42.18 -11.32
N GLY A 350 1.29 41.75 -10.08
CA GLY A 350 2.21 41.00 -9.24
C GLY A 350 3.37 41.82 -8.69
N GLU A 351 3.36 43.14 -8.87
CA GLU A 351 4.33 44.06 -8.28
C GLU A 351 3.72 44.67 -7.01
N GLY A 352 3.92 43.98 -5.88
CA GLY A 352 3.42 44.41 -4.57
C GLY A 352 3.12 43.22 -3.65
N PRO A 353 2.90 43.47 -2.35
CA PRO A 353 2.43 42.45 -1.40
C PRO A 353 0.98 42.03 -1.70
N PRO A 354 0.41 41.04 -0.97
CA PRO A 354 -1.01 40.71 -1.06
C PRO A 354 -1.88 41.96 -0.86
N ALA A 355 -2.85 42.16 -1.75
CA ALA A 355 -3.70 43.35 -1.76
C ALA A 355 -4.84 43.30 -0.73
N HIS A 356 -5.24 42.10 -0.31
CA HIS A 356 -6.41 41.91 0.55
C HIS A 356 -6.16 40.89 1.66
N PHE A 357 -6.87 41.07 2.78
CA PHE A 357 -6.87 40.15 3.92
C PHE A 357 -8.31 39.97 4.39
N ILE A 358 -8.68 38.75 4.77
CA ILE A 358 -10.00 38.50 5.34
C ILE A 358 -10.04 38.94 6.81
N PRO A 359 -11.20 39.36 7.35
CA PRO A 359 -11.31 39.84 8.72
C PRO A 359 -11.40 38.71 9.76
N ALA A 360 -11.38 37.43 9.35
CA ALA A 360 -11.65 36.32 10.24
C ALA A 360 -10.54 36.10 11.26
N THR A 361 -10.92 35.96 12.53
CA THR A 361 -10.01 35.72 13.66
C THR A 361 -10.07 34.27 14.17
N ALA A 362 -11.13 33.53 13.85
CA ALA A 362 -11.36 32.14 14.25
C ALA A 362 -11.62 31.24 13.05
N ALA A 363 -11.38 29.93 13.23
CA ALA A 363 -11.80 28.93 12.26
C ALA A 363 -13.33 28.84 12.34
N TYR A 364 -13.99 28.68 11.18
CA TYR A 364 -15.45 28.60 11.10
C TYR A 364 -16.15 29.84 11.73
N PRO A 365 -15.94 31.03 11.15
CA PRO A 365 -16.61 32.25 11.64
C PRO A 365 -18.14 32.07 11.61
N LYS A 366 -18.82 32.68 12.59
CA LYS A 366 -20.29 32.61 12.72
C LYS A 366 -21.00 33.21 11.50
N GLU A 367 -20.46 34.30 10.98
CA GLU A 367 -20.96 34.96 9.78
C GLU A 367 -20.21 34.44 8.55
N PRO A 368 -20.90 34.11 7.44
CA PRO A 368 -20.27 33.68 6.21
C PRO A 368 -19.42 34.81 5.63
N LEU A 369 -18.20 34.49 5.19
CA LEU A 369 -17.36 35.43 4.47
C LEU A 369 -17.81 35.48 3.00
N GLY A 370 -17.92 36.69 2.44
CA GLY A 370 -18.13 36.89 1.01
C GLY A 370 -16.94 36.38 0.17
N PRO A 371 -17.10 36.31 -1.16
CA PRO A 371 -16.03 35.85 -2.04
C PRO A 371 -14.81 36.77 -1.96
N ALA A 372 -13.65 36.20 -1.70
CA ALA A 372 -12.39 36.92 -1.66
C ALA A 372 -11.80 37.12 -3.09
N PRO A 373 -11.39 38.33 -3.48
CA PRO A 373 -10.79 38.58 -4.79
C PRO A 373 -9.39 37.94 -4.94
N PRO A 374 -8.83 37.86 -6.16
CA PRO A 374 -7.39 37.62 -6.36
C PRO A 374 -6.54 38.64 -5.57
N GLY A 375 -5.34 38.24 -5.15
CA GLY A 375 -4.50 39.05 -4.24
C GLY A 375 -4.90 38.99 -2.77
N THR A 376 -5.93 38.22 -2.41
CA THR A 376 -6.23 37.92 -1.01
C THR A 376 -5.21 36.94 -0.45
N PHE A 377 -4.59 37.27 0.69
CA PHE A 377 -3.58 36.45 1.35
C PHE A 377 -3.97 34.98 1.47
N THR A 378 -3.00 34.12 1.18
CA THR A 378 -3.07 32.67 1.35
C THR A 378 -1.74 32.13 1.86
N VAL A 379 -1.78 30.94 2.46
CA VAL A 379 -0.58 30.19 2.90
C VAL A 379 0.38 29.86 1.76
N GLY A 380 -0.06 29.91 0.50
CA GLY A 380 0.78 29.67 -0.67
C GLY A 380 1.38 30.92 -1.31
N HIS A 381 1.15 32.14 -0.77
CA HIS A 381 1.74 33.36 -1.33
C HIS A 381 3.26 33.35 -1.30
N ALA A 382 3.87 32.88 -0.20
CA ALA A 382 5.32 32.79 -0.09
C ALA A 382 5.91 31.89 -1.19
N ALA A 383 5.27 30.78 -1.53
CA ALA A 383 5.70 29.93 -2.65
C ALA A 383 5.63 30.65 -4.00
N GLY A 384 4.57 31.44 -4.24
CA GLY A 384 4.42 32.21 -5.47
C GLY A 384 5.48 33.31 -5.64
N TYR A 385 5.72 34.10 -4.58
CA TYR A 385 6.79 35.09 -4.59
C TYR A 385 8.17 34.43 -4.68
N GLY A 386 8.39 33.31 -4.00
CA GLY A 386 9.62 32.53 -4.09
C GLY A 386 9.91 32.07 -5.52
N LEU A 387 8.92 31.58 -6.26
CA LEU A 387 9.11 31.24 -7.68
C LEU A 387 9.53 32.47 -8.51
N LEU A 388 8.89 33.63 -8.31
CA LEU A 388 9.27 34.85 -9.01
C LEU A 388 10.71 35.27 -8.66
N TYR A 389 11.10 35.19 -7.38
CA TYR A 389 12.48 35.41 -6.94
C TYR A 389 13.46 34.47 -7.65
N GLN A 390 13.21 33.16 -7.66
CA GLN A 390 14.07 32.19 -8.32
C GLN A 390 14.24 32.44 -9.84
N LEU A 391 13.16 32.86 -10.51
CA LEU A 391 13.19 33.15 -11.94
C LEU A 391 13.90 34.47 -12.27
N THR A 392 13.79 35.49 -11.43
CA THR A 392 14.22 36.87 -11.73
C THR A 392 15.49 37.32 -11.01
N GLY A 393 15.78 36.77 -9.83
CA GLY A 393 16.79 37.25 -8.90
C GLY A 393 16.40 38.55 -8.15
N ASP A 394 15.20 39.10 -8.36
CA ASP A 394 14.77 40.34 -7.71
C ASP A 394 14.38 40.08 -6.25
N SER A 395 15.17 40.65 -5.32
CA SER A 395 15.00 40.45 -3.88
C SER A 395 13.67 40.96 -3.34
N ARG A 396 12.99 41.89 -4.04
CA ARG A 396 11.67 42.39 -3.61
C ARG A 396 10.65 41.25 -3.49
N PHE A 397 10.72 40.25 -4.37
CA PHE A 397 9.86 39.07 -4.26
C PHE A 397 10.19 38.24 -3.03
N ALA A 398 11.48 38.04 -2.71
CA ALA A 398 11.85 37.36 -1.47
C ALA A 398 11.36 38.15 -0.24
N ASP A 399 11.43 39.48 -0.26
CA ASP A 399 10.94 40.35 0.82
C ASP A 399 9.42 40.24 1.03
N TRP A 400 8.62 40.24 -0.04
CA TRP A 400 7.17 39.98 0.07
C TRP A 400 6.85 38.55 0.51
N GLY A 401 7.66 37.58 0.08
CA GLY A 401 7.61 36.21 0.60
C GLY A 401 7.86 36.15 2.11
N ARG A 402 8.86 36.90 2.60
CA ARG A 402 9.14 37.05 4.05
C ARG A 402 7.95 37.64 4.77
N GLU A 403 7.39 38.75 4.27
CA GLU A 403 6.23 39.41 4.90
C GLU A 403 5.03 38.47 5.00
N CYS A 404 4.76 37.68 3.95
CA CYS A 404 3.70 36.68 3.96
C CYS A 404 3.94 35.61 5.05
N PHE A 405 5.19 35.15 5.20
CA PHE A 405 5.56 34.19 6.22
C PHE A 405 5.40 34.78 7.63
N GLU A 406 5.87 36.02 7.86
CA GLU A 406 5.71 36.73 9.14
C GLU A 406 4.24 36.89 9.52
N ARG A 407 3.39 37.25 8.54
CA ARG A 407 1.94 37.35 8.75
C ARG A 407 1.32 36.00 9.13
N ALA A 408 1.76 34.91 8.51
CA ALA A 408 1.30 33.57 8.87
C ALA A 408 1.69 33.23 10.33
N LEU A 409 2.94 33.49 10.73
CA LEU A 409 3.42 33.29 12.11
C LEU A 409 2.66 34.16 13.12
N ALA A 410 2.29 35.39 12.72
CA ALA A 410 1.44 36.29 13.52
C ALA A 410 -0.02 35.82 13.62
N GLY A 411 -0.40 34.73 12.95
CA GLY A 411 -1.74 34.15 13.01
C GLY A 411 -2.74 34.69 11.98
N THR A 412 -2.27 35.45 10.98
CA THR A 412 -3.10 35.88 9.85
C THR A 412 -3.71 34.64 9.18
N ARG A 413 -5.04 34.65 9.01
CA ARG A 413 -5.75 33.53 8.38
C ARG A 413 -5.65 33.62 6.87
N ASP A 414 -5.61 32.44 6.26
CA ASP A 414 -5.78 32.26 4.83
C ASP A 414 -7.14 32.77 4.36
N ARG A 415 -7.29 33.04 3.05
CA ARG A 415 -8.58 33.36 2.42
C ARG A 415 -9.71 32.39 2.79
N ASP A 416 -9.39 31.12 3.02
CA ASP A 416 -10.26 30.19 3.72
C ASP A 416 -9.93 30.23 5.21
N PRO A 417 -10.83 30.77 6.05
CA PRO A 417 -10.54 31.01 7.46
C PRO A 417 -10.28 29.71 8.23
N ARG A 418 -10.44 28.53 7.66
CA ARG A 418 -10.07 27.26 8.31
C ARG A 418 -8.55 27.02 8.30
N TYR A 419 -7.78 27.67 7.42
CA TYR A 419 -6.33 27.54 7.39
C TYR A 419 -5.66 28.70 8.13
N SER A 420 -4.69 28.37 8.97
CA SER A 420 -3.88 29.30 9.76
C SER A 420 -2.69 28.53 10.32
N PHE A 421 -1.52 29.17 10.37
CA PHE A 421 -0.34 28.55 10.99
C PHE A 421 -0.57 28.40 12.50
N ARG A 422 -1.07 29.45 13.15
CA ARG A 422 -1.18 29.52 14.62
C ARG A 422 -2.39 28.75 15.17
N ARG A 423 -3.56 28.87 14.52
CA ARG A 423 -4.83 28.28 14.98
C ARG A 423 -5.60 27.63 13.82
N PRO A 424 -5.09 26.54 13.23
CA PRO A 424 -5.79 25.86 12.13
C PRO A 424 -7.13 25.28 12.60
N GLY A 425 -8.06 25.07 11.66
CA GLY A 425 -9.32 24.35 11.91
C GLY A 425 -9.11 22.83 12.05
N GLY A 426 -8.11 22.41 12.83
CA GLY A 426 -7.68 21.03 13.04
C GLY A 426 -6.53 20.56 12.13
N ALA A 427 -6.04 19.33 12.38
CA ALA A 427 -4.87 18.74 11.72
C ALA A 427 -5.00 18.67 10.18
N LEU A 428 -6.22 18.46 9.67
CA LEU A 428 -6.55 18.53 8.23
C LEU A 428 -6.06 19.83 7.58
N ARG A 429 -6.18 20.96 8.29
CA ARG A 429 -5.83 22.30 7.78
C ARG A 429 -4.41 22.69 8.15
N ALA A 430 -3.89 22.18 9.26
CA ALA A 430 -2.51 22.39 9.69
C ALA A 430 -1.51 21.84 8.68
N GLY A 431 -1.69 20.61 8.21
CA GLY A 431 -0.79 19.94 7.25
C GLY A 431 -0.52 20.77 5.98
N PRO A 432 -1.53 21.09 5.16
CA PRO A 432 -1.32 21.92 3.97
C PRO A 432 -0.80 23.33 4.27
N THR A 433 -1.21 23.93 5.40
CA THR A 433 -0.68 25.24 5.81
C THR A 433 0.82 25.18 6.01
N LEU A 434 1.28 24.19 6.78
CA LEU A 434 2.68 23.97 7.09
C LEU A 434 3.48 23.63 5.83
N GLY A 435 2.97 22.71 5.00
CA GLY A 435 3.65 22.26 3.79
C GLY A 435 3.83 23.36 2.75
N TRP A 436 2.82 24.19 2.48
CA TRP A 436 2.94 25.26 1.49
C TRP A 436 3.75 26.46 2.00
N LEU A 437 3.78 26.71 3.31
CA LEU A 437 4.74 27.64 3.90
C LEU A 437 6.17 27.10 3.79
N ALA A 438 6.40 25.80 3.96
CA ALA A 438 7.70 25.19 3.75
C ALA A 438 8.20 25.29 2.30
N VAL A 439 7.30 25.18 1.31
CA VAL A 439 7.63 25.48 -0.09
C VAL A 439 8.01 26.95 -0.28
N GLY A 440 7.31 27.88 0.39
CA GLY A 440 7.70 29.29 0.40
C GLY A 440 9.07 29.53 1.02
N TYR A 441 9.35 28.87 2.14
CA TYR A 441 10.66 28.88 2.80
C TYR A 441 11.76 28.42 1.84
N ASP A 442 11.55 27.27 1.19
CA ASP A 442 12.47 26.68 0.23
C ASP A 442 12.78 27.60 -0.95
N LEU A 443 11.74 28.19 -1.55
CA LEU A 443 11.90 29.01 -2.75
C LEU A 443 12.45 30.41 -2.45
N CYS A 444 12.15 31.01 -1.29
CA CYS A 444 12.65 32.33 -0.91
C CYS A 444 13.99 32.30 -0.16
N TYR A 445 14.48 31.12 0.25
CA TYR A 445 15.60 30.94 1.19
C TYR A 445 16.78 31.87 0.92
N ASP A 446 17.30 31.85 -0.32
CA ASP A 446 18.51 32.59 -0.70
C ASP A 446 18.34 34.12 -0.67
N GLY A 447 17.10 34.61 -0.77
CA GLY A 447 16.78 36.04 -0.71
C GLY A 447 16.69 36.60 0.71
N TRP A 448 16.75 35.74 1.73
CA TRP A 448 16.62 36.14 3.12
C TRP A 448 17.96 36.19 3.86
N SER A 449 18.03 36.96 4.94
CA SER A 449 19.16 36.93 5.87
C SER A 449 19.23 35.59 6.64
N VAL A 450 20.42 35.21 7.10
CA VAL A 450 20.61 33.99 7.91
C VAL A 450 19.68 33.96 9.12
N ALA A 451 19.55 35.08 9.85
CA ALA A 451 18.64 35.19 10.99
C ALA A 451 17.16 34.95 10.61
N THR A 452 16.74 35.38 9.42
CA THR A 452 15.38 35.12 8.92
C THR A 452 15.20 33.64 8.58
N ARG A 453 16.18 33.02 7.91
CA ARG A 453 16.17 31.59 7.57
C ARG A 453 16.14 30.70 8.81
N GLU A 454 16.91 31.06 9.84
CA GLU A 454 16.89 30.35 11.12
C GLU A 454 15.53 30.47 11.79
N ARG A 455 15.02 31.70 11.96
CA ARG A 455 13.73 31.94 12.63
C ARG A 455 12.59 31.16 11.98
N PHE A 456 12.49 31.21 10.65
CA PHE A 456 11.42 30.50 9.93
C PHE A 456 11.67 28.99 9.87
N GLY A 457 12.91 28.55 9.69
CA GLY A 457 13.27 27.14 9.71
C GLY A 457 12.93 26.49 11.06
N ARG A 458 13.24 27.16 12.18
CA ARG A 458 12.82 26.73 13.52
C ARG A 458 11.31 26.69 13.67
N ALA A 459 10.59 27.72 13.19
CA ALA A 459 9.12 27.72 13.25
C ALA A 459 8.50 26.51 12.50
N LEU A 460 9.11 26.06 11.40
CA LEU A 460 8.69 24.85 10.69
C LEU A 460 9.08 23.57 11.46
N ALA A 461 10.34 23.45 11.89
CA ALA A 461 10.89 22.27 12.57
C ALA A 461 10.29 22.04 13.97
N GLU A 462 9.86 23.10 14.64
CA GLU A 462 9.34 23.09 16.01
C GLU A 462 7.83 23.39 16.03
N TYR A 463 7.15 23.19 14.89
CA TYR A 463 5.74 23.55 14.73
C TYR A 463 4.84 22.91 15.81
N HIS A 464 4.07 23.78 16.46
CA HIS A 464 2.99 23.47 17.38
C HIS A 464 1.89 24.51 17.19
N GLU A 465 0.64 24.07 17.09
CA GLU A 465 -0.48 25.00 17.12
C GLU A 465 -0.60 25.64 18.50
N VAL A 466 -1.06 26.88 18.54
CA VAL A 466 -1.30 27.55 19.83
C VAL A 466 -2.64 27.05 20.37
N PRO A 467 -2.66 26.49 21.60
CA PRO A 467 -3.88 25.97 22.21
C PRO A 467 -4.99 27.03 22.28
N ASP A 468 -6.23 26.59 22.15
CA ASP A 468 -7.42 27.39 22.45
C ASP A 468 -7.96 26.94 23.82
N GLU A 469 -8.04 27.87 24.78
CA GLU A 469 -8.59 27.58 26.12
C GLU A 469 -10.03 27.04 26.06
N ALA A 470 -10.76 27.29 24.96
CA ALA A 470 -12.13 26.83 24.75
C ALA A 470 -12.26 25.48 24.02
N ALA A 471 -11.16 24.86 23.53
CA ALA A 471 -11.20 23.62 22.75
C ALA A 471 -10.50 22.46 23.49
N PRO A 472 -11.21 21.36 23.83
CA PRO A 472 -10.65 20.25 24.63
C PRO A 472 -9.71 19.30 23.84
N ARG A 473 -9.19 19.72 22.68
CA ARG A 473 -8.30 18.88 21.85
C ARG A 473 -6.84 19.26 22.10
N GLY A 474 -5.96 18.27 22.26
CA GLY A 474 -4.52 18.50 22.37
C GLY A 474 -3.95 19.19 21.13
N PRO A 475 -2.84 19.94 21.25
CA PRO A 475 -2.31 20.74 20.17
C PRO A 475 -1.82 19.87 19.00
N VAL A 476 -2.15 20.26 17.77
CA VAL A 476 -1.51 19.75 16.55
C VAL A 476 -0.04 20.14 16.52
N THR A 477 0.86 19.17 16.34
CA THR A 477 2.31 19.36 16.31
C THR A 477 2.90 18.80 15.02
N LEU A 478 4.14 19.16 14.68
CA LEU A 478 4.84 18.54 13.54
C LEU A 478 4.89 17.01 13.66
N GLU A 479 5.11 16.50 14.87
CA GLU A 479 5.16 15.07 15.14
C GLU A 479 3.81 14.39 14.91
N SER A 480 2.72 14.96 15.43
CA SER A 480 1.39 14.37 15.23
C SER A 480 0.97 14.42 13.76
N LEU A 481 1.42 15.43 13.01
CA LEU A 481 1.21 15.49 11.56
C LEU A 481 2.06 14.47 10.80
N ALA A 482 3.33 14.27 11.17
CA ALA A 482 4.25 13.32 10.53
C ALA A 482 3.80 11.86 10.72
N ARG A 483 3.27 11.53 11.91
CA ARG A 483 2.71 10.21 12.22
C ARG A 483 1.26 10.03 11.74
N GLY A 484 0.55 11.16 11.60
CA GLY A 484 -0.87 11.22 11.27
C GLY A 484 -1.77 10.91 12.48
N THR A 485 -2.78 11.74 12.70
CA THR A 485 -3.71 11.62 13.84
C THR A 485 -5.00 10.85 13.53
N MET A 486 -5.16 10.45 12.27
CA MET A 486 -6.34 9.73 11.77
C MET A 486 -5.88 8.45 11.06
N PRO A 487 -6.75 7.44 10.90
CA PRO A 487 -6.41 6.28 10.09
C PRO A 487 -6.10 6.66 8.62
N PRO A 488 -5.25 5.90 7.91
CA PRO A 488 -4.85 6.24 6.54
C PRO A 488 -5.98 6.33 5.52
N TYR A 489 -7.09 5.63 5.75
CA TYR A 489 -8.31 5.73 4.94
C TYR A 489 -9.11 7.03 5.14
N SER A 490 -8.70 7.91 6.06
CA SER A 490 -9.31 9.23 6.21
C SER A 490 -8.63 10.26 5.31
N ASN A 491 -9.41 11.12 4.67
CA ASN A 491 -8.87 12.25 3.90
C ASN A 491 -8.01 13.21 4.73
N HIS A 492 -8.15 13.18 6.06
CA HIS A 492 -7.29 13.90 6.98
C HIS A 492 -5.84 13.42 6.95
N PHE A 493 -5.60 12.13 6.74
CA PHE A 493 -4.29 11.54 6.93
C PHE A 493 -3.28 12.01 5.88
N GLY A 494 -3.59 11.84 4.60
CA GLY A 494 -2.73 12.30 3.49
C GLY A 494 -2.39 13.79 3.55
N MET A 495 -3.33 14.62 3.99
CA MET A 495 -3.12 16.06 4.15
C MET A 495 -2.13 16.40 5.26
N GLN A 496 -2.11 15.61 6.34
CA GLN A 496 -1.18 15.77 7.46
C GLN A 496 0.23 15.32 7.08
N VAL A 497 0.36 14.05 6.67
CA VAL A 497 1.68 13.44 6.41
C VAL A 497 2.36 14.10 5.21
N GLY A 498 1.61 14.52 4.18
CA GLY A 498 2.16 15.26 3.05
C GLY A 498 2.66 16.65 3.44
N GLY A 499 1.91 17.35 4.31
CA GLY A 499 2.33 18.65 4.84
C GLY A 499 3.58 18.58 5.71
N ALA A 500 3.63 17.61 6.62
CA ALA A 500 4.79 17.36 7.47
C ALA A 500 6.03 16.98 6.66
N ALA A 501 5.88 16.11 5.65
CA ALA A 501 6.97 15.71 4.77
C ALA A 501 7.61 16.91 4.05
N LEU A 502 6.82 17.83 3.50
CA LEU A 502 7.34 19.05 2.87
C LEU A 502 8.13 19.91 3.85
N ALA A 503 7.62 20.10 5.08
CA ALA A 503 8.30 20.88 6.11
C ALA A 503 9.63 20.26 6.55
N LEU A 504 9.62 18.96 6.81
CA LEU A 504 10.80 18.21 7.23
C LEU A 504 11.88 18.17 6.14
N LEU A 505 11.50 17.92 4.88
CA LEU A 505 12.44 17.93 3.76
C LEU A 505 13.04 19.33 3.55
N ALA A 506 12.28 20.40 3.78
CA ALA A 506 12.75 21.77 3.64
C ALA A 506 13.86 22.10 4.66
N VAL A 507 13.72 21.64 5.90
CA VAL A 507 14.64 21.98 7.00
C VAL A 507 15.70 20.91 7.26
N ARG A 508 15.69 19.81 6.51
CA ARG A 508 16.65 18.70 6.63
C ARG A 508 18.09 19.20 6.49
N GLY A 509 18.92 18.88 7.49
CA GLY A 509 20.35 19.23 7.49
C GLY A 509 20.65 20.71 7.77
N GLU A 510 19.66 21.53 8.11
CA GLU A 510 19.90 22.93 8.50
C GLU A 510 20.61 22.99 9.87
N PRO A 511 21.66 23.81 10.04
CA PRO A 511 22.53 23.76 11.23
C PRO A 511 21.84 24.19 12.53
N TRP A 512 20.70 24.87 12.44
CA TRP A 512 19.89 25.31 13.59
C TRP A 512 18.76 24.35 13.95
N THR A 513 18.64 23.20 13.28
CA THR A 513 17.61 22.20 13.60
C THR A 513 18.19 21.02 14.37
N ASP A 514 17.35 20.34 15.15
CA ASP A 514 17.69 19.03 15.71
C ASP A 514 17.64 17.98 14.58
N HIS A 515 18.81 17.61 14.08
CA HIS A 515 18.94 16.68 12.95
C HIS A 515 18.37 15.29 13.29
N SER A 516 18.59 14.81 14.50
CA SER A 516 18.11 13.49 14.91
C SER A 516 16.58 13.45 14.91
N ARG A 517 15.95 14.49 15.46
CA ARG A 517 14.49 14.63 15.45
C ARG A 517 13.94 14.78 14.04
N VAL A 518 14.59 15.56 13.17
CA VAL A 518 14.15 15.73 11.78
C VAL A 518 14.22 14.40 11.02
N GLU A 519 15.29 13.62 11.15
CA GLU A 519 15.41 12.31 10.49
C GLU A 519 14.41 11.27 11.03
N GLU A 520 14.16 11.25 12.34
CA GLU A 520 13.14 10.39 12.95
C GLU A 520 11.75 10.71 12.37
N LEU A 521 11.38 12.00 12.35
CA LEU A 521 10.10 12.43 11.84
C LEU A 521 9.99 12.26 10.32
N LEU A 522 11.08 12.37 9.56
CA LEU A 522 11.10 12.04 8.13
C LEU A 522 10.82 10.56 7.89
N THR A 523 11.38 9.69 8.73
CA THR A 523 11.12 8.24 8.68
C THR A 523 9.64 7.97 8.97
N ALA A 524 9.08 8.59 10.01
CA ALA A 524 7.66 8.49 10.33
C ALA A 524 6.77 9.01 9.17
N ALA A 525 7.11 10.14 8.58
CA ALA A 525 6.38 10.71 7.44
C ALA A 525 6.47 9.80 6.20
N ALA A 526 7.63 9.20 5.91
CA ALA A 526 7.79 8.25 4.81
C ALA A 526 6.91 7.00 5.00
N HIS A 527 6.87 6.45 6.22
CA HIS A 527 5.94 5.38 6.57
C HIS A 527 4.47 5.83 6.41
N GLY A 528 4.13 7.03 6.87
CA GLY A 528 2.80 7.61 6.70
C GLY A 528 2.39 7.74 5.23
N LEU A 529 3.28 8.21 4.34
CA LEU A 529 3.01 8.30 2.91
C LEU A 529 2.72 6.93 2.29
N ILE A 530 3.51 5.92 2.63
CA ILE A 530 3.31 4.54 2.16
C ILE A 530 1.97 4.01 2.66
N ARG A 531 1.64 4.21 3.95
CA ARG A 531 0.35 3.79 4.51
C ARG A 531 -0.81 4.49 3.82
N ASN A 532 -0.71 5.77 3.49
CA ASN A 532 -1.76 6.46 2.75
C ASN A 532 -1.91 5.88 1.33
N LEU A 533 -0.81 5.51 0.66
CA LEU A 533 -0.84 4.88 -0.66
C LEU A 533 -1.35 3.43 -0.67
N ASP A 534 -1.19 2.68 0.43
CA ASP A 534 -1.54 1.24 0.57
C ASP A 534 -2.93 1.02 1.21
N GLU A 535 -3.18 1.70 2.33
CA GLU A 535 -4.36 1.52 3.18
C GLU A 535 -5.43 2.58 2.90
N GLY A 536 -5.03 3.79 2.50
CA GLY A 536 -5.95 4.88 2.21
C GLY A 536 -6.46 4.85 0.78
N PHE A 537 -5.50 4.89 -0.14
CA PHE A 537 -5.69 4.54 -1.53
C PHE A 537 -5.44 3.04 -1.70
N GLY A 538 -6.20 2.40 -2.59
CA GLY A 538 -5.87 1.07 -3.07
C GLY A 538 -4.90 1.11 -4.25
N ASP A 539 -4.58 -0.06 -4.77
CA ASP A 539 -3.63 -0.22 -5.87
C ASP A 539 -4.16 0.20 -7.25
N GLY A 540 -5.43 0.61 -7.33
CA GLY A 540 -6.05 1.29 -8.46
C GLY A 540 -6.25 2.79 -8.24
N GLY A 541 -5.72 3.35 -7.13
CA GLY A 541 -5.93 4.74 -6.76
C GLY A 541 -7.35 5.05 -6.26
N PHE A 542 -8.19 4.04 -6.00
CA PHE A 542 -9.49 4.26 -5.39
C PHE A 542 -9.31 4.58 -3.90
N PHE A 543 -10.00 5.60 -3.40
CA PHE A 543 -9.85 6.02 -2.00
C PHE A 543 -10.96 5.43 -1.15
N ALA A 544 -10.61 4.96 0.05
CA ALA A 544 -11.53 4.28 0.95
C ALA A 544 -12.75 5.13 1.38
N GLU A 545 -12.62 6.45 1.45
CA GLU A 545 -13.76 7.35 1.73
C GLU A 545 -14.46 7.89 0.47
N GLY A 546 -14.17 7.36 -0.72
CA GLY A 546 -14.76 7.80 -1.97
C GLY A 546 -13.98 8.89 -2.73
N ASP A 547 -14.55 9.36 -3.83
CA ASP A 547 -13.85 10.18 -4.82
C ASP A 547 -13.54 11.59 -4.30
N GLY A 548 -14.50 12.26 -3.67
CA GLY A 548 -14.32 13.62 -3.17
C GLY A 548 -13.27 13.78 -2.08
N THR A 549 -13.22 12.80 -1.19
CA THR A 549 -12.25 12.68 -0.10
C THR A 549 -10.89 12.24 -0.62
N GLY A 550 -10.85 11.32 -1.59
CA GLY A 550 -9.63 10.92 -2.29
C GLY A 550 -8.96 12.09 -2.99
N SER A 551 -9.76 13.01 -3.54
CA SER A 551 -9.25 14.27 -4.08
C SER A 551 -8.51 15.08 -3.00
N MET A 552 -9.18 15.38 -1.89
CA MET A 552 -8.56 16.14 -0.80
C MET A 552 -7.29 15.47 -0.26
N ALA A 553 -7.33 14.14 -0.11
CA ALA A 553 -6.25 13.32 0.41
C ALA A 553 -5.01 13.28 -0.51
N SER A 554 -5.12 13.73 -1.76
CA SER A 554 -4.04 13.66 -2.75
C SER A 554 -3.62 15.02 -3.32
N GLN A 555 -4.51 15.79 -3.95
CA GLN A 555 -4.09 16.97 -4.74
C GLN A 555 -3.76 18.20 -3.90
N ILE A 556 -4.23 18.31 -2.64
CA ILE A 556 -4.01 19.54 -1.86
C ILE A 556 -2.54 19.72 -1.46
N VAL A 557 -1.86 18.63 -1.11
CA VAL A 557 -0.46 18.66 -0.62
C VAL A 557 0.31 17.36 -0.84
N PHE A 558 -0.37 16.21 -0.82
CA PHE A 558 0.28 14.90 -0.82
C PHE A 558 1.04 14.59 -2.11
N LEU A 559 0.48 14.89 -3.29
CA LEU A 559 1.19 14.73 -4.56
C LEU A 559 2.45 15.61 -4.63
N SER A 560 2.37 16.86 -4.14
CA SER A 560 3.53 17.75 -4.05
C SER A 560 4.59 17.19 -3.09
N ALA A 561 4.18 16.55 -1.99
CA ALA A 561 5.10 15.88 -1.09
C ALA A 561 5.83 14.72 -1.76
N LEU A 562 5.13 13.87 -2.54
CA LEU A 562 5.77 12.80 -3.32
C LEU A 562 6.77 13.35 -4.35
N GLN A 563 6.47 14.48 -4.99
CA GLN A 563 7.43 15.17 -5.87
C GLN A 563 8.65 15.67 -5.07
N ALA A 564 8.45 16.19 -3.86
CA ALA A 564 9.54 16.62 -3.00
C ALA A 564 10.44 15.48 -2.53
N TRP A 565 9.90 14.30 -2.26
CA TRP A 565 10.72 13.10 -1.98
C TRP A 565 11.59 12.72 -3.17
N ARG A 566 11.06 12.86 -4.39
CA ARG A 566 11.84 12.63 -5.61
C ARG A 566 12.98 13.63 -5.76
N SER A 567 12.70 14.93 -5.60
CA SER A 567 13.70 15.99 -5.80
C SER A 567 14.71 16.09 -4.66
N ALA A 568 14.26 16.07 -3.40
CA ALA A 568 15.11 16.26 -2.23
C ALA A 568 15.78 14.94 -1.78
N ALA A 569 15.06 13.83 -1.79
CA ALA A 569 15.57 12.57 -1.24
C ALA A 569 15.95 11.52 -2.31
N GLY A 570 15.69 11.80 -3.59
CA GLY A 570 15.99 10.86 -4.67
C GLY A 570 15.09 9.63 -4.68
N LEU A 571 13.90 9.71 -4.06
CA LEU A 571 12.96 8.60 -3.95
C LEU A 571 11.78 8.82 -4.90
N ASP A 572 11.71 8.06 -5.99
CA ASP A 572 10.67 8.17 -7.00
C ASP A 572 9.56 7.13 -6.80
N PHE A 573 8.43 7.59 -6.24
CA PHE A 573 7.22 6.79 -6.05
C PHE A 573 6.43 6.59 -7.34
N PHE A 574 6.64 7.44 -8.35
CA PHE A 574 5.86 7.44 -9.58
C PHE A 574 6.43 6.51 -10.65
N SER A 575 7.73 6.29 -10.66
CA SER A 575 8.38 5.30 -11.53
C SER A 575 8.47 3.90 -10.90
N ALA A 576 7.95 3.73 -9.68
CA ALA A 576 7.99 2.46 -8.98
C ALA A 576 7.12 1.39 -9.67
N PRO A 577 7.45 0.08 -9.51
CA PRO A 577 6.61 -1.01 -10.02
C PRO A 577 5.22 -1.06 -9.38
N ARG A 578 4.99 -0.35 -8.27
CA ARG A 578 3.68 -0.25 -7.64
C ARG A 578 2.80 0.79 -8.36
N PRO A 579 1.57 0.44 -8.77
CA PRO A 579 0.69 1.38 -9.47
C PRO A 579 0.19 2.54 -8.61
N ASN A 580 0.17 2.42 -7.28
CA ASN A 580 -0.62 3.26 -6.38
C ASN A 580 -0.44 4.76 -6.64
N ALA A 581 0.80 5.26 -6.66
CA ALA A 581 1.06 6.69 -6.87
C ALA A 581 0.72 7.17 -8.30
N ARG A 582 0.90 6.32 -9.31
CA ARG A 582 0.53 6.64 -10.71
C ARG A 582 -0.98 6.65 -10.91
N LEU A 583 -1.67 5.62 -10.43
CA LEU A 583 -3.11 5.48 -10.57
C LEU A 583 -3.87 6.46 -9.67
N LEU A 584 -3.28 6.91 -8.57
CA LEU A 584 -3.77 8.05 -7.82
C LEU A 584 -3.95 9.30 -8.70
N THR A 585 -3.01 9.53 -9.63
CA THR A 585 -3.05 10.64 -10.58
C THR A 585 -3.94 10.32 -11.79
N LEU A 586 -3.83 9.12 -12.35
CA LEU A 586 -4.50 8.76 -13.61
C LEU A 586 -5.97 8.39 -13.44
N LYS A 587 -6.40 7.88 -12.27
CA LYS A 587 -7.79 7.45 -12.01
C LYS A 587 -8.83 8.48 -12.46
N TRP A 588 -8.55 9.77 -12.22
CA TRP A 588 -9.49 10.85 -12.55
C TRP A 588 -9.78 10.91 -14.04
N ILE A 589 -8.76 10.78 -14.89
CA ILE A 589 -8.94 10.81 -16.35
C ILE A 589 -9.49 9.51 -16.92
N TYR A 590 -9.67 8.45 -16.14
CA TYR A 590 -10.41 7.26 -16.56
C TYR A 590 -11.91 7.43 -16.40
N GLN A 591 -12.36 8.06 -15.31
CA GLN A 591 -13.79 8.21 -14.99
C GLN A 591 -14.40 9.52 -15.51
N THR A 592 -13.58 10.53 -15.81
CA THR A 592 -14.08 11.77 -16.41
C THR A 592 -14.43 11.57 -17.87
N VAL A 593 -15.71 11.67 -18.20
CA VAL A 593 -16.12 11.88 -19.60
C VAL A 593 -16.16 13.37 -19.89
N PHE A 594 -16.14 13.71 -21.17
CA PHE A 594 -16.33 15.08 -21.62
C PHE A 594 -17.58 15.17 -22.48
N ARG A 595 -18.32 16.26 -22.31
CA ARG A 595 -19.53 16.59 -23.06
C ARG A 595 -19.47 18.06 -23.45
N GLU A 596 -19.49 18.36 -24.74
CA GLU A 596 -19.38 19.73 -25.26
C GLU A 596 -18.15 20.48 -24.68
N GLY A 597 -17.01 19.77 -24.55
CA GLY A 597 -15.79 20.31 -23.95
C GLY A 597 -15.88 20.58 -22.44
N ARG A 598 -16.84 20.01 -21.72
CA ARG A 598 -16.96 20.14 -20.26
C ARG A 598 -16.69 18.80 -19.58
N PRO A 599 -15.80 18.75 -18.56
CA PRO A 599 -15.56 17.53 -17.80
C PRO A 599 -16.78 17.19 -16.97
N GLU A 600 -17.18 15.94 -17.01
CA GLU A 600 -18.23 15.38 -16.19
C GLU A 600 -17.73 14.07 -15.60
N PHE A 601 -17.66 14.01 -14.27
CA PHE A 601 -17.24 12.81 -13.57
C PHE A 601 -18.47 12.04 -13.08
N TRP A 602 -18.58 10.78 -13.47
CA TRP A 602 -19.71 9.95 -13.13
C TRP A 602 -19.37 8.45 -13.19
N PRO A 603 -19.96 7.62 -12.31
CA PRO A 603 -20.68 8.02 -11.10
C PRO A 603 -19.69 8.48 -10.03
N VAL A 604 -20.08 9.49 -9.26
CA VAL A 604 -19.31 9.89 -8.08
C VAL A 604 -19.66 8.97 -6.93
N ARG A 605 -18.66 8.38 -6.27
CA ARG A 605 -18.84 7.54 -5.08
C ARG A 605 -18.40 8.28 -3.83
N GLY A 606 -19.21 8.19 -2.78
CA GLY A 606 -18.97 8.81 -1.47
C GLY A 606 -19.65 10.18 -1.28
N GLY A 607 -19.48 10.75 -0.09
CA GLY A 607 -20.30 11.89 0.39
C GLY A 607 -19.93 13.29 -0.10
N TYR A 608 -18.84 13.48 -0.87
CA TYR A 608 -18.33 14.82 -1.24
C TYR A 608 -18.10 15.03 -2.75
N PRO A 609 -19.14 15.08 -3.59
CA PRO A 609 -18.95 15.15 -5.03
C PRO A 609 -18.31 16.46 -5.52
N GLN A 610 -18.44 17.56 -4.78
CA GLN A 610 -17.94 18.86 -5.22
C GLN A 610 -16.42 18.87 -5.42
N ASN A 611 -15.65 18.06 -4.71
CA ASN A 611 -14.18 18.13 -4.81
C ASN A 611 -13.62 17.42 -6.03
N VAL A 612 -14.39 16.58 -6.70
CA VAL A 612 -13.87 15.67 -7.74
C VAL A 612 -13.38 16.44 -8.98
N TRP A 613 -13.94 17.62 -9.27
CA TRP A 613 -13.48 18.54 -10.32
C TRP A 613 -13.90 20.02 -10.07
N SER A 614 -14.07 20.46 -8.82
CA SER A 614 -14.54 21.84 -8.57
C SER A 614 -13.53 22.89 -9.05
N ARG A 615 -13.98 23.66 -10.04
CA ARG A 615 -13.32 24.90 -10.52
C ARG A 615 -13.78 26.14 -9.75
N THR A 616 -14.76 26.02 -8.86
CA THR A 616 -15.31 27.13 -8.06
C THR A 616 -15.59 26.69 -6.61
N GLY A 617 -14.53 26.51 -5.81
CA GLY A 617 -14.66 26.57 -4.34
C GLY A 617 -13.65 25.80 -3.46
N MET A 618 -12.86 24.88 -4.04
CA MET A 618 -11.78 24.02 -3.47
C MET A 618 -12.20 22.70 -2.79
N SER A 619 -11.50 21.57 -2.95
CA SER A 619 -10.33 21.22 -3.79
C SER A 619 -10.74 20.91 -5.24
N GLY A 620 -9.89 21.22 -6.23
CA GLY A 620 -10.12 20.75 -7.60
C GLY A 620 -9.55 21.54 -8.81
N ALA A 621 -8.50 22.33 -8.65
CA ALA A 621 -7.75 22.90 -9.77
C ALA A 621 -6.25 22.62 -9.57
N ALA A 622 -5.52 22.35 -10.66
CA ALA A 622 -4.18 21.71 -10.71
C ALA A 622 -4.13 20.17 -10.71
N TYR A 623 -5.24 19.48 -11.02
CA TYR A 623 -5.21 18.02 -11.24
C TYR A 623 -4.23 17.60 -12.34
N PHE A 624 -4.26 18.33 -13.45
CA PHE A 624 -3.37 18.09 -14.57
C PHE A 624 -1.98 18.57 -14.21
N ALA A 625 -1.86 19.81 -13.73
CA ALA A 625 -0.57 20.40 -13.40
C ALA A 625 0.25 19.53 -12.43
N LEU A 626 -0.32 19.13 -11.29
CA LEU A 626 0.36 18.24 -10.34
C LEU A 626 0.60 16.85 -10.96
N GLY A 627 -0.35 16.34 -11.75
CA GLY A 627 -0.18 15.07 -12.43
C GLY A 627 0.98 15.04 -13.43
N MET A 628 1.21 16.14 -14.17
CA MET A 628 2.32 16.23 -15.12
C MET A 628 3.69 16.15 -14.44
N GLY A 629 3.84 16.69 -13.23
CA GLY A 629 5.09 16.61 -12.46
C GLY A 629 5.38 15.20 -11.95
N SER A 630 4.35 14.35 -11.96
CA SER A 630 4.28 13.09 -11.25
C SER A 630 4.22 11.87 -12.17
N LEU A 631 4.33 12.00 -13.49
CA LEU A 631 4.14 10.85 -14.38
C LEU A 631 5.27 10.68 -15.40
N PRO A 632 5.56 9.42 -15.80
CA PRO A 632 6.44 9.14 -16.92
C PRO A 632 5.98 9.87 -18.20
N PRO A 633 6.89 10.18 -19.15
CA PRO A 633 6.59 11.01 -20.32
C PRO A 633 5.37 10.57 -21.13
N ALA A 634 5.17 9.26 -21.34
CA ALA A 634 4.03 8.74 -22.08
C ALA A 634 2.68 9.05 -21.41
N GLU A 635 2.57 8.83 -20.10
CA GLU A 635 1.35 9.06 -19.33
C GLU A 635 1.09 10.55 -19.09
N ARG A 636 2.17 11.33 -18.91
CA ARG A 636 2.12 12.79 -18.91
C ARG A 636 1.58 13.32 -20.23
N GLY A 637 2.04 12.77 -21.37
CA GLY A 637 1.51 13.11 -22.69
C GLY A 637 0.01 12.82 -22.84
N ALA A 638 -0.48 11.72 -22.24
CA ALA A 638 -1.91 11.40 -22.21
C ALA A 638 -2.73 12.40 -21.38
N LEU A 639 -2.25 12.81 -20.21
CA LEU A 639 -2.88 13.88 -19.45
C LEU A 639 -2.87 15.20 -20.23
N LEU A 640 -1.77 15.53 -20.91
CA LEU A 640 -1.67 16.76 -21.70
C LEU A 640 -2.69 16.75 -22.84
N TRP A 641 -2.85 15.60 -23.49
CA TRP A 641 -3.86 15.40 -24.53
C TRP A 641 -5.27 15.68 -24.00
N CYS A 642 -5.63 15.10 -22.84
CA CYS A 642 -6.94 15.35 -22.22
C CYS A 642 -7.13 16.84 -21.88
N TYR A 643 -6.12 17.50 -21.29
CA TYR A 643 -6.21 18.91 -20.98
C TYR A 643 -6.43 19.77 -22.24
N GLN A 644 -5.59 19.58 -23.26
CA GLN A 644 -5.61 20.38 -24.48
C GLN A 644 -6.94 20.24 -25.22
N ARG A 645 -7.45 19.01 -25.30
CA ARG A 645 -8.67 18.73 -26.07
C ARG A 645 -9.92 19.26 -25.40
N PHE A 646 -9.99 19.23 -24.07
CA PHE A 646 -11.24 19.49 -23.37
C PHE A 646 -11.25 20.74 -22.50
N LEU A 647 -10.11 21.13 -21.92
CA LEU A 647 -10.08 22.16 -20.88
C LEU A 647 -9.39 23.44 -21.32
N ALA A 648 -8.39 23.35 -22.20
CA ALA A 648 -7.56 24.49 -22.60
C ALA A 648 -8.38 25.67 -23.13
N ALA A 649 -9.40 25.42 -23.97
CA ALA A 649 -10.23 26.47 -24.53
C ALA A 649 -11.10 27.16 -23.45
N ALA A 650 -11.65 26.41 -22.51
CA ALA A 650 -12.45 26.97 -21.41
C ALA A 650 -11.58 27.77 -20.45
N ASP A 651 -10.41 27.25 -20.10
CA ASP A 651 -9.41 27.90 -19.25
C ASP A 651 -8.88 29.19 -19.87
N ALA A 652 -8.59 29.18 -21.18
CA ALA A 652 -8.16 30.38 -21.90
C ALA A 652 -9.24 31.46 -21.90
N ARG A 653 -10.51 31.11 -22.15
CA ARG A 653 -11.64 32.05 -22.08
C ARG A 653 -11.84 32.62 -20.68
N ALA A 654 -11.59 31.82 -19.64
CA ALA A 654 -11.71 32.23 -18.24
C ALA A 654 -10.50 33.03 -17.74
N GLY A 655 -9.44 33.20 -18.54
CA GLY A 655 -8.20 33.85 -18.11
C GLY A 655 -7.40 33.04 -17.10
N THR A 656 -7.58 31.71 -17.08
CA THR A 656 -6.91 30.78 -16.16
C THR A 656 -6.24 29.62 -16.91
N PRO A 657 -5.33 29.92 -17.86
CA PRO A 657 -4.76 28.92 -18.76
C PRO A 657 -3.86 27.92 -18.01
N PHE A 658 -3.63 26.75 -18.59
CA PHE A 658 -2.73 25.72 -18.05
C PHE A 658 -3.09 25.22 -16.64
N ASP A 659 -4.39 24.95 -16.42
CA ASP A 659 -4.94 24.40 -15.17
C ASP A 659 -4.71 25.31 -13.94
N THR A 660 -4.74 26.63 -14.16
CA THR A 660 -4.55 27.66 -13.12
C THR A 660 -5.86 28.29 -12.65
N ALA A 661 -6.97 27.54 -12.77
CA ALA A 661 -8.30 27.96 -12.36
C ALA A 661 -8.40 28.22 -10.85
N SER A 662 -7.56 27.55 -10.06
CA SER A 662 -7.50 27.76 -8.61
C SER A 662 -7.16 29.21 -8.27
N VAL A 663 -7.76 29.71 -7.19
CA VAL A 663 -7.47 31.03 -6.64
C VAL A 663 -6.28 31.04 -5.67
N TYR A 664 -5.61 29.89 -5.55
CA TYR A 664 -4.45 29.68 -4.68
C TYR A 664 -3.16 29.76 -5.51
N PRO A 665 -2.25 30.72 -5.22
CA PRO A 665 -1.02 30.93 -6.00
C PRO A 665 -0.15 29.68 -6.15
N GLN A 666 -0.11 28.81 -5.14
CA GLN A 666 0.75 27.62 -5.15
C GLN A 666 0.39 26.61 -6.25
N TYR A 667 -0.84 26.62 -6.76
CA TYR A 667 -1.24 25.76 -7.87
C TYR A 667 -0.78 26.35 -9.22
N ALA A 668 -0.72 27.68 -9.33
CA ALA A 668 -0.06 28.33 -10.47
C ALA A 668 1.46 28.10 -10.44
N VAL A 669 2.08 28.06 -9.26
CA VAL A 669 3.47 27.60 -9.08
C VAL A 669 3.62 26.16 -9.56
N SER A 670 2.76 25.25 -9.10
CA SER A 670 2.81 23.83 -9.48
C SER A 670 2.63 23.63 -10.99
N ALA A 671 1.69 24.37 -11.61
CA ALA A 671 1.53 24.42 -13.06
C ALA A 671 2.81 24.93 -13.74
N PHE A 672 3.35 26.07 -13.33
CA PHE A 672 4.57 26.60 -13.93
C PHE A 672 5.77 25.64 -13.79
N VAL A 673 5.92 24.92 -12.68
CA VAL A 673 7.01 23.95 -12.52
C VAL A 673 6.76 22.73 -13.40
N SER A 674 5.58 22.15 -13.33
CA SER A 674 5.31 20.81 -13.88
C SER A 674 4.83 20.79 -15.33
N TRP A 675 4.39 21.93 -15.89
CA TRP A 675 3.79 21.93 -17.23
C TRP A 675 4.80 21.53 -18.31
N PRO A 676 4.50 20.55 -19.17
CA PRO A 676 5.45 20.02 -20.14
C PRO A 676 5.46 20.87 -21.43
N VAL A 677 5.98 22.10 -21.34
CA VAL A 677 6.03 23.04 -22.48
C VAL A 677 6.88 22.46 -23.60
N GLY A 678 6.31 22.37 -24.80
CA GLY A 678 6.98 21.83 -25.99
C GLY A 678 6.96 20.29 -26.09
N GLU A 679 6.47 19.57 -25.08
CA GLU A 679 6.27 18.11 -25.20
C GLU A 679 4.98 17.79 -25.98
N PRO A 680 4.96 16.67 -26.73
CA PRO A 680 3.79 16.28 -27.49
C PRO A 680 2.68 15.74 -26.58
N ALA A 681 1.44 16.09 -26.90
CA ALA A 681 0.28 15.36 -26.41
C ALA A 681 0.24 13.96 -27.04
N VAL A 682 -0.11 12.95 -26.25
CA VAL A 682 -0.19 11.54 -26.68
C VAL A 682 -1.62 11.07 -26.52
N ASP A 683 -2.19 10.46 -27.56
CA ASP A 683 -3.53 9.87 -27.47
C ASP A 683 -3.56 8.80 -26.35
N PRO A 684 -4.42 8.94 -25.32
CA PRO A 684 -4.47 8.01 -24.20
C PRO A 684 -4.61 6.54 -24.61
N ARG A 685 -5.30 6.23 -25.72
CA ARG A 685 -5.48 4.87 -26.23
C ARG A 685 -4.18 4.17 -26.60
N LEU A 686 -3.12 4.94 -26.84
CA LEU A 686 -1.82 4.42 -27.22
C LEU A 686 -0.95 4.05 -26.02
N VAL A 687 -1.27 4.52 -24.82
CA VAL A 687 -0.37 4.42 -23.65
C VAL A 687 -1.07 4.00 -22.37
N LEU A 688 -2.38 4.20 -22.25
CA LEU A 688 -3.20 3.75 -21.13
C LEU A 688 -3.95 2.47 -21.51
N PRO A 689 -4.03 1.48 -20.61
CA PRO A 689 -4.91 0.34 -20.84
C PRO A 689 -6.38 0.77 -20.86
N HIS A 690 -7.21 0.02 -21.57
CA HIS A 690 -8.67 0.19 -21.59
C HIS A 690 -9.32 -0.18 -20.25
N VAL A 691 -8.65 -0.94 -19.39
CA VAL A 691 -9.16 -1.30 -18.07
C VAL A 691 -8.07 -1.17 -17.01
N TYR A 692 -8.48 -0.71 -15.83
CA TYR A 692 -7.72 -0.94 -14.61
C TYR A 692 -8.64 -1.41 -13.48
N ARG A 693 -8.03 -1.94 -12.42
CA ARG A 693 -8.72 -2.32 -11.19
C ARG A 693 -8.04 -1.73 -9.95
N ASP A 694 -8.84 -1.53 -8.91
CA ASP A 694 -8.40 -1.39 -7.53
C ASP A 694 -8.85 -2.64 -6.78
N SER A 695 -7.89 -3.47 -6.37
CA SER A 695 -8.22 -4.75 -5.72
C SER A 695 -8.60 -4.61 -4.26
N VAL A 696 -8.19 -3.52 -3.60
CA VAL A 696 -8.50 -3.23 -2.20
C VAL A 696 -9.97 -2.81 -2.11
N ALA A 697 -10.40 -1.88 -2.97
CA ALA A 697 -11.77 -1.41 -3.03
C ALA A 697 -12.71 -2.35 -3.82
N GLY A 698 -12.17 -3.29 -4.61
CA GLY A 698 -12.98 -4.03 -5.59
C GLY A 698 -13.56 -3.11 -6.66
N PHE A 699 -12.80 -2.08 -7.06
CA PHE A 699 -13.22 -1.12 -8.07
C PHE A 699 -12.66 -1.48 -9.44
N PHE A 700 -13.46 -1.37 -10.49
CA PHE A 700 -13.09 -1.61 -11.88
C PHE A 700 -13.57 -0.46 -12.75
N CYS A 701 -12.76 -0.07 -13.71
CA CYS A 701 -13.11 0.95 -14.69
C CYS A 701 -12.60 0.53 -16.07
N TRP A 702 -13.52 0.46 -17.03
CA TRP A 702 -13.26 0.17 -18.44
C TRP A 702 -13.59 1.40 -19.28
N ARG A 703 -12.75 1.72 -20.26
CA ARG A 703 -12.95 2.85 -21.17
C ARG A 703 -12.44 2.55 -22.57
N ASP A 704 -13.12 3.06 -23.60
CA ASP A 704 -12.80 2.77 -25.00
C ASP A 704 -11.96 3.86 -25.68
N ARG A 705 -12.37 5.13 -25.67
CA ARG A 705 -11.92 6.07 -26.70
C ARG A 705 -11.41 7.43 -26.22
N TRP A 706 -11.70 7.85 -24.98
CA TRP A 706 -11.32 9.17 -24.46
C TRP A 706 -11.81 10.32 -25.38
N GLN A 707 -12.95 10.15 -26.06
CA GLN A 707 -13.48 11.14 -27.01
C GLN A 707 -14.59 12.00 -26.39
N ASP A 708 -14.73 13.25 -26.86
CA ASP A 708 -15.86 14.09 -26.47
C ASP A 708 -17.17 13.45 -26.95
N GLU A 709 -18.20 13.44 -26.11
CA GLU A 709 -19.56 12.91 -26.36
C GLU A 709 -19.65 11.40 -26.65
N ASP A 710 -18.72 10.86 -27.41
CA ASP A 710 -18.74 9.54 -28.00
C ASP A 710 -18.04 8.47 -27.15
N ASP A 711 -17.50 8.85 -25.98
CA ASP A 711 -16.83 7.93 -25.07
C ASP A 711 -17.76 6.89 -24.43
N THR A 712 -17.18 5.74 -24.11
CA THR A 712 -17.78 4.73 -23.23
C THR A 712 -16.92 4.52 -22.00
N VAL A 713 -17.51 4.69 -20.81
CA VAL A 713 -16.93 4.39 -19.51
C VAL A 713 -17.86 3.43 -18.77
N VAL A 714 -17.36 2.26 -18.40
CA VAL A 714 -18.07 1.28 -17.57
C VAL A 714 -17.34 1.19 -16.24
N THR A 715 -18.06 1.25 -15.12
CA THR A 715 -17.45 1.12 -13.80
C THR A 715 -18.23 0.17 -12.90
N LEU A 716 -17.52 -0.42 -11.95
CA LEU A 716 -18.09 -1.29 -10.94
C LEU A 716 -17.33 -1.17 -9.63
N LEU A 717 -18.03 -0.95 -8.51
CA LEU A 717 -17.51 -1.11 -7.17
C LEU A 717 -18.17 -2.34 -6.51
N THR A 718 -17.41 -3.41 -6.27
CA THR A 718 -17.97 -4.66 -5.74
C THR A 718 -17.98 -4.73 -4.22
N ASN A 719 -17.04 -4.03 -3.56
CA ASN A 719 -16.96 -3.98 -2.10
C ASN A 719 -17.42 -2.60 -1.62
N PRO A 720 -18.23 -2.52 -0.55
CA PRO A 720 -18.49 -1.24 0.09
C PRO A 720 -17.17 -0.71 0.66
N VAL A 721 -16.91 0.57 0.44
CA VAL A 721 -15.75 1.25 1.03
C VAL A 721 -16.18 1.97 2.29
N ARG A 722 -15.34 1.91 3.32
CA ARG A 722 -15.66 2.34 4.69
C ARG A 722 -14.96 3.64 5.05
N GLY A 723 -15.55 4.38 5.99
CA GLY A 723 -15.04 5.66 6.47
C GLY A 723 -16.18 6.66 6.65
N TYR A 724 -15.87 7.90 7.01
CA TYR A 724 -16.91 8.89 7.30
C TYR A 724 -17.78 9.19 6.07
N MET A 725 -17.16 9.13 4.88
CA MET A 725 -17.81 9.40 3.59
C MET A 725 -17.80 8.22 2.62
N GLY A 726 -17.71 6.99 3.15
CA GLY A 726 -17.67 5.75 2.37
C GLY A 726 -18.83 5.62 1.37
N ALA A 727 -18.72 4.62 0.49
CA ALA A 727 -19.68 4.37 -0.58
C ALA A 727 -20.15 2.91 -0.54
N PRO A 728 -21.45 2.65 -0.79
CA PRO A 728 -21.94 1.29 -0.92
C PRO A 728 -21.37 0.61 -2.17
N ALA A 729 -21.34 -0.72 -2.16
CA ALA A 729 -21.12 -1.47 -3.39
C ALA A 729 -22.22 -1.18 -4.42
N ASP A 730 -21.86 -1.19 -5.69
CA ASP A 730 -22.81 -1.04 -6.79
C ASP A 730 -23.68 -2.30 -6.90
N ARG A 731 -24.96 -2.12 -7.23
CA ARG A 731 -25.91 -3.22 -7.49
C ARG A 731 -26.05 -3.57 -8.97
N THR A 732 -25.45 -2.74 -9.83
CA THR A 732 -25.49 -2.85 -11.30
C THR A 732 -24.17 -2.29 -11.86
N LEU A 733 -23.76 -2.69 -13.07
CA LEU A 733 -22.70 -1.97 -13.78
C LEU A 733 -23.17 -0.55 -14.10
N ALA A 734 -22.38 0.45 -13.74
CA ALA A 734 -22.61 1.84 -14.15
C ALA A 734 -21.98 2.06 -15.53
N VAL A 735 -22.80 2.34 -16.54
CA VAL A 735 -22.39 2.45 -17.94
C VAL A 735 -22.70 3.85 -18.46
N GLN A 736 -21.68 4.62 -18.81
CA GLN A 736 -21.83 5.85 -19.55
C GLN A 736 -21.34 5.63 -20.97
N SER A 737 -22.21 5.68 -21.96
CA SER A 737 -21.85 5.41 -23.35
C SER A 737 -22.64 6.33 -24.28
N ARG A 738 -21.96 7.01 -25.22
CA ARG A 738 -22.61 7.79 -26.30
C ARG A 738 -23.63 8.81 -25.76
N GLY A 739 -23.22 9.62 -24.79
CA GLY A 739 -24.09 10.60 -24.12
C GLY A 739 -25.16 10.02 -23.17
N ARG A 740 -25.33 8.69 -23.08
CA ARG A 740 -26.33 8.04 -22.23
C ARG A 740 -25.70 7.52 -20.94
N ARG A 741 -26.42 7.66 -19.83
CA ARG A 741 -26.12 7.00 -18.55
C ARG A 741 -27.07 5.85 -18.35
N LEU A 742 -26.53 4.67 -18.12
CA LEU A 742 -27.24 3.41 -18.07
C LEU A 742 -26.75 2.62 -16.86
N SER A 743 -27.61 1.74 -16.36
CA SER A 743 -27.30 0.74 -15.35
C SER A 743 -27.62 -0.62 -15.95
N TRP A 744 -26.72 -1.59 -15.82
CA TRP A 744 -26.90 -2.88 -16.49
C TRP A 744 -26.50 -4.08 -15.61
N GLY A 745 -27.32 -5.13 -15.69
CA GLY A 745 -27.15 -6.38 -14.96
C GLY A 745 -27.33 -6.26 -13.45
N THR A 746 -27.30 -7.41 -12.77
CA THR A 746 -27.37 -7.51 -11.31
C THR A 746 -26.00 -7.89 -10.76
N VAL A 747 -25.49 -7.10 -9.83
CA VAL A 747 -24.19 -7.31 -9.19
C VAL A 747 -24.42 -7.63 -7.72
N ALA A 748 -23.91 -8.78 -7.28
CA ALA A 748 -23.82 -9.10 -5.87
C ALA A 748 -22.68 -8.31 -5.22
N GLU A 749 -22.93 -7.82 -4.01
CA GLU A 749 -21.88 -7.25 -3.18
C GLU A 749 -20.94 -8.37 -2.72
N GLY A 750 -19.64 -8.12 -2.78
CA GLY A 750 -18.64 -9.04 -2.27
C GLY A 750 -17.35 -9.07 -3.07
N PRO A 751 -16.39 -9.88 -2.60
CA PRO A 751 -15.08 -9.95 -3.20
C PRO A 751 -15.13 -10.56 -4.60
N VAL A 752 -14.14 -10.18 -5.40
CA VAL A 752 -13.92 -10.74 -6.74
C VAL A 752 -13.14 -12.02 -6.60
N ARG A 753 -13.72 -13.13 -7.08
CA ARG A 753 -13.09 -14.46 -7.09
C ARG A 753 -12.02 -14.57 -8.18
N GLU A 754 -12.34 -14.08 -9.37
CA GLU A 754 -11.42 -14.11 -10.50
C GLU A 754 -11.56 -12.85 -11.35
N TRP A 755 -10.43 -12.35 -11.85
CA TRP A 755 -10.42 -11.29 -12.85
C TRP A 755 -9.28 -11.53 -13.83
N ALA A 756 -9.55 -11.27 -15.10
CA ALA A 756 -8.57 -11.30 -16.17
C ALA A 756 -8.84 -10.17 -17.16
N ALA A 757 -7.79 -9.71 -17.84
CA ALA A 757 -7.87 -8.75 -18.92
C ALA A 757 -6.85 -9.09 -20.00
N ALA A 758 -7.17 -8.75 -21.24
CA ALA A 758 -6.21 -8.72 -22.34
C ALA A 758 -5.07 -7.73 -22.02
N PRO A 759 -3.90 -7.85 -22.67
CA PRO A 759 -2.72 -7.04 -22.35
C PRO A 759 -2.96 -5.53 -22.31
N ARG A 760 -3.79 -4.96 -23.20
CA ARG A 760 -4.19 -3.54 -23.14
C ARG A 760 -5.62 -3.35 -22.65
N GLY A 761 -6.27 -4.38 -22.13
CA GLY A 761 -7.59 -4.28 -21.53
C GLY A 761 -8.75 -4.22 -22.51
N GLU A 762 -8.52 -4.45 -23.80
CA GLU A 762 -9.56 -4.39 -24.83
C GLU A 762 -10.67 -5.42 -24.59
N SER A 763 -10.36 -6.48 -23.87
CA SER A 763 -11.35 -7.39 -23.31
C SER A 763 -10.98 -7.75 -21.87
N SER A 764 -11.98 -8.00 -21.03
CA SER A 764 -11.77 -8.35 -19.64
C SER A 764 -12.95 -9.14 -19.09
N THR A 765 -12.67 -10.05 -18.16
CA THR A 765 -13.64 -10.90 -17.48
C THR A 765 -13.48 -10.77 -15.98
N LEU A 766 -14.61 -10.76 -15.27
CA LEU A 766 -14.70 -10.65 -13.82
C LEU A 766 -15.63 -11.75 -13.33
N THR A 767 -15.31 -12.45 -12.26
CA THR A 767 -16.23 -13.38 -11.58
C THR A 767 -16.27 -13.05 -10.09
N LEU A 768 -17.47 -12.81 -9.59
CA LEU A 768 -17.75 -12.50 -8.19
C LEU A 768 -17.76 -13.77 -7.33
N ALA A 769 -17.72 -13.60 -6.01
CA ALA A 769 -17.73 -14.70 -5.05
C ALA A 769 -18.97 -15.60 -5.15
N ASP A 770 -20.13 -15.05 -5.53
CA ASP A 770 -21.38 -15.80 -5.75
C ASP A 770 -21.40 -16.59 -7.07
N GLY A 771 -20.35 -16.46 -7.90
CA GLY A 771 -20.25 -17.08 -9.22
C GLY A 771 -20.86 -16.27 -10.35
N THR A 772 -21.46 -15.09 -10.08
CA THR A 772 -21.88 -14.16 -11.13
C THR A 772 -20.65 -13.66 -11.87
N ALA A 773 -20.61 -13.85 -13.19
CA ALA A 773 -19.50 -13.46 -14.03
C ALA A 773 -19.94 -12.35 -14.99
N PHE A 774 -19.01 -11.46 -15.31
CA PHE A 774 -19.14 -10.39 -16.28
C PHE A 774 -18.00 -10.44 -17.29
N ALA A 775 -18.26 -9.97 -18.50
CA ALA A 775 -17.22 -9.64 -19.46
C ALA A 775 -17.50 -8.31 -20.13
N VAL A 776 -16.43 -7.56 -20.39
CA VAL A 776 -16.44 -6.32 -21.17
C VAL A 776 -15.52 -6.53 -22.37
N ASP A 777 -16.02 -6.27 -23.56
CA ASP A 777 -15.28 -6.40 -24.82
C ASP A 777 -15.42 -5.14 -25.67
N PHE A 778 -14.28 -4.53 -25.99
CA PHE A 778 -14.09 -3.38 -26.87
C PHE A 778 -13.30 -3.75 -28.14
N THR A 779 -13.06 -5.04 -28.40
CA THR A 779 -12.24 -5.47 -29.54
C THR A 779 -12.92 -5.24 -30.89
N GLY A 780 -14.25 -5.06 -30.91
CA GLY A 780 -15.04 -5.01 -32.13
C GLY A 780 -15.25 -6.38 -32.80
N ALA A 781 -14.63 -7.45 -32.29
CA ALA A 781 -14.69 -8.78 -32.89
C ALA A 781 -16.10 -9.37 -32.89
N SER A 782 -16.94 -8.96 -31.95
CA SER A 782 -18.37 -9.31 -31.90
C SER A 782 -19.18 -8.71 -33.06
N GLY A 783 -18.64 -7.72 -33.77
CA GLY A 783 -19.37 -6.89 -34.73
C GLY A 783 -20.00 -5.64 -34.10
N ALA A 784 -19.72 -5.35 -32.84
CA ALA A 784 -20.14 -4.14 -32.13
C ALA A 784 -18.98 -3.52 -31.34
N ASP A 785 -18.99 -2.19 -31.19
CA ASP A 785 -17.94 -1.43 -30.49
C ASP A 785 -17.86 -1.77 -28.99
N LEU A 786 -18.99 -2.17 -28.39
CA LEU A 786 -19.06 -2.63 -27.00
C LEU A 786 -19.97 -3.86 -26.94
N MET A 787 -19.44 -4.94 -26.36
CA MET A 787 -20.22 -6.08 -25.89
C MET A 787 -20.03 -6.24 -24.38
N LEU A 788 -21.14 -6.22 -23.64
CA LEU A 788 -21.21 -6.60 -22.25
C LEU A 788 -21.82 -7.99 -22.13
N VAL A 789 -21.27 -8.83 -21.26
CA VAL A 789 -21.75 -10.19 -21.01
C VAL A 789 -21.92 -10.40 -19.52
N THR A 790 -22.96 -11.12 -19.12
CA THR A 790 -23.10 -11.62 -17.74
C THR A 790 -23.71 -13.02 -17.68
N THR A 791 -23.38 -13.77 -16.62
CA THR A 791 -24.10 -15.00 -16.24
C THR A 791 -25.31 -14.73 -15.33
N GLY A 792 -25.44 -13.50 -14.82
CA GLY A 792 -26.52 -13.07 -13.93
C GLY A 792 -27.73 -12.50 -14.67
N PRO A 793 -28.80 -12.14 -13.93
CA PRO A 793 -29.96 -11.46 -14.50
C PRO A 793 -29.59 -10.10 -15.11
N ALA A 794 -29.93 -9.90 -16.39
CA ALA A 794 -29.72 -8.65 -17.13
C ALA A 794 -30.65 -8.56 -18.35
N GLU A 795 -30.79 -7.35 -18.90
CA GLU A 795 -31.41 -7.13 -20.21
C GLU A 795 -30.43 -7.51 -21.34
N GLY A 796 -30.91 -8.16 -22.40
CA GLY A 796 -30.10 -8.46 -23.58
C GLY A 796 -30.47 -9.74 -24.29
N GLN A 797 -29.65 -10.14 -25.27
CA GLN A 797 -29.78 -11.43 -25.94
C GLN A 797 -29.31 -12.53 -24.97
N THR A 798 -30.23 -13.40 -24.53
CA THR A 798 -29.89 -14.55 -23.67
C THR A 798 -29.70 -15.81 -24.50
N VAL A 799 -28.56 -16.49 -24.30
CA VAL A 799 -28.22 -17.78 -24.90
C VAL A 799 -27.79 -18.74 -23.80
N ARG A 800 -28.09 -20.03 -23.93
CA ARG A 800 -27.68 -21.05 -22.93
C ARG A 800 -26.40 -21.74 -23.37
N LEU A 801 -25.42 -21.82 -22.47
CA LEU A 801 -24.23 -22.66 -22.62
C LEU A 801 -24.34 -23.80 -21.59
N GLY A 802 -24.82 -24.96 -22.05
CA GLY A 802 -25.28 -26.01 -21.14
C GLY A 802 -26.48 -25.54 -20.29
N ALA A 803 -26.37 -25.66 -18.96
CA ALA A 803 -27.42 -25.19 -18.04
C ALA A 803 -27.34 -23.68 -17.73
N THR A 804 -26.19 -23.04 -17.98
CA THR A 804 -25.94 -21.66 -17.56
C THR A 804 -26.49 -20.66 -18.59
N PRO A 805 -27.39 -19.75 -18.19
CA PRO A 805 -27.79 -18.64 -19.05
C PRO A 805 -26.64 -17.63 -19.18
N ILE A 806 -26.38 -17.17 -20.40
CA ILE A 806 -25.43 -16.10 -20.73
C ILE A 806 -26.22 -14.99 -21.41
N THR A 807 -26.18 -13.79 -20.83
CA THR A 807 -26.82 -12.60 -21.39
C THR A 807 -25.78 -11.70 -22.03
N LEU A 808 -25.99 -11.34 -23.29
CA LEU A 808 -25.15 -10.44 -24.06
C LEU A 808 -25.90 -9.14 -24.36
N TRP A 809 -25.24 -8.00 -24.19
CA TRP A 809 -25.81 -6.68 -24.44
C TRP A 809 -24.84 -5.80 -25.23
N PHE A 810 -25.39 -5.06 -26.19
CA PHE A 810 -24.64 -4.28 -27.17
C PHE A 810 -25.19 -2.85 -27.19
N PRO A 811 -24.92 -2.04 -26.14
CA PRO A 811 -25.59 -0.74 -25.96
C PRO A 811 -25.26 0.30 -27.02
N THR A 812 -24.21 0.08 -27.82
CA THR A 812 -23.77 0.95 -28.91
C THR A 812 -24.26 0.49 -30.29
N ALA A 813 -24.85 -0.70 -30.41
CA ALA A 813 -25.28 -1.26 -31.69
C ALA A 813 -26.76 -0.96 -31.96
N ALA A 814 -27.06 -0.33 -33.10
CA ALA A 814 -28.45 -0.15 -33.55
C ALA A 814 -29.15 -1.48 -33.88
N SER A 815 -28.39 -2.47 -34.34
CA SER A 815 -28.84 -3.84 -34.60
C SER A 815 -27.85 -4.81 -33.96
N PRO A 816 -28.20 -5.42 -32.82
CA PRO A 816 -27.29 -6.31 -32.09
C PRO A 816 -26.79 -7.49 -32.95
N PRO A 817 -25.49 -7.81 -32.94
CA PRO A 817 -24.97 -9.03 -33.55
C PRO A 817 -25.66 -10.27 -32.98
N ARG A 818 -25.92 -11.28 -33.83
CA ARG A 818 -26.55 -12.53 -33.39
C ARG A 818 -25.54 -13.43 -32.69
N ALA A 819 -25.81 -13.76 -31.43
CA ALA A 819 -25.14 -14.86 -30.74
C ALA A 819 -25.73 -16.23 -31.13
N SER A 820 -24.86 -17.23 -31.30
CA SER A 820 -25.23 -18.63 -31.58
C SER A 820 -24.36 -19.60 -30.78
N VAL A 821 -24.88 -20.78 -30.45
CA VAL A 821 -24.11 -21.82 -29.74
C VAL A 821 -23.41 -22.72 -30.76
N ALA A 822 -22.10 -22.88 -30.63
CA ALA A 822 -21.28 -23.77 -31.44
C ALA A 822 -20.46 -24.68 -30.52
N GLY A 823 -20.90 -25.94 -30.34
CA GLY A 823 -20.30 -26.85 -29.37
C GLY A 823 -20.42 -26.33 -27.93
N ASN A 824 -19.29 -26.20 -27.24
CA ASN A 824 -19.20 -25.66 -25.86
C ASN A 824 -18.84 -24.16 -25.84
N ALA A 825 -19.09 -23.43 -26.92
CA ALA A 825 -18.85 -21.99 -27.01
C ALA A 825 -20.08 -21.24 -27.53
N ILE A 826 -20.19 -19.95 -27.18
CA ILE A 826 -21.08 -18.99 -27.83
C ILE A 826 -20.26 -18.20 -28.83
N ALA A 827 -20.67 -18.21 -30.09
CA ALA A 827 -20.07 -17.43 -31.17
C ALA A 827 -20.90 -16.17 -31.44
N VAL A 828 -20.22 -15.02 -31.49
CA VAL A 828 -20.76 -13.70 -31.85
C VAL A 828 -19.77 -13.05 -32.80
N GLY A 829 -20.06 -12.96 -34.09
CA GLY A 829 -19.06 -12.52 -35.07
C GLY A 829 -17.79 -13.38 -35.02
N LEU A 830 -16.64 -12.76 -34.80
CA LEU A 830 -15.35 -13.43 -34.56
C LEU A 830 -15.06 -13.69 -33.08
N GLN A 831 -15.91 -13.20 -32.19
CA GLN A 831 -15.75 -13.40 -30.75
C GLN A 831 -16.32 -14.75 -30.33
N GLN A 832 -15.54 -15.51 -29.57
CA GLN A 832 -16.00 -16.71 -28.88
C GLN A 832 -16.02 -16.49 -27.37
N LEU A 833 -17.10 -16.96 -26.75
CA LEU A 833 -17.30 -17.05 -25.32
C LEU A 833 -17.31 -18.51 -24.88
N THR A 834 -16.56 -18.83 -23.83
CA THR A 834 -16.62 -20.13 -23.17
C THR A 834 -16.74 -19.97 -21.66
N LEU A 835 -17.20 -21.04 -21.00
CA LEU A 835 -17.17 -21.15 -19.54
C LEU A 835 -16.12 -22.20 -19.15
N LEU A 836 -15.13 -21.78 -18.36
CA LEU A 836 -14.13 -22.68 -17.79
C LEU A 836 -14.21 -22.60 -16.26
N ASN A 837 -14.61 -23.69 -15.61
CA ASN A 837 -14.84 -23.76 -14.16
C ASN A 837 -15.79 -22.67 -13.64
N GLY A 838 -16.82 -22.33 -14.43
CA GLY A 838 -17.79 -21.29 -14.11
C GLY A 838 -17.32 -19.86 -14.36
N ASN A 839 -16.11 -19.64 -14.89
CA ASN A 839 -15.61 -18.32 -15.26
C ASN A 839 -15.75 -18.07 -16.76
N LEU A 840 -16.13 -16.85 -17.14
CA LEU A 840 -16.18 -16.43 -18.54
C LEU A 840 -14.76 -16.34 -19.12
N ARG A 841 -14.61 -16.78 -20.37
CA ARG A 841 -13.42 -16.60 -21.19
C ARG A 841 -13.82 -16.01 -22.54
N LEU A 842 -13.09 -14.98 -22.95
CA LEU A 842 -13.23 -14.31 -24.24
C LEU A 842 -12.03 -14.68 -25.12
N GLN A 843 -12.31 -15.10 -26.36
CA GLN A 843 -11.28 -15.33 -27.37
C GLN A 843 -11.72 -14.76 -28.72
N VAL A 844 -10.84 -13.98 -29.35
CA VAL A 844 -11.03 -13.57 -30.75
C VAL A 844 -10.53 -14.70 -31.63
N THR A 845 -11.40 -15.22 -32.49
CA THR A 845 -11.04 -16.23 -33.49
C THR A 845 -10.47 -15.57 -34.73
N THR A 846 -9.44 -16.18 -35.31
CA THR A 846 -8.94 -15.79 -36.63
C THR A 846 -9.88 -16.32 -37.71
N ARG A 847 -10.16 -15.49 -38.72
CA ARG A 847 -10.88 -15.94 -39.92
C ARG A 847 -10.07 -16.98 -40.70
#